data_AF-A0A7S4HCW7-F1
#
_entry.id   AF-A0A7S4HCW7-F1
#
_cell.length_a   1.000
_cell.length_b   1.000
_cell.length_c   1.000
_cell.angle_alpha   90.00
_cell.angle_beta   90.00
_cell.angle_gamma   90.00
#
_symmetry.space_group_name_H-M   'P 1'
#
loop_
_entity.id
_entity.type
_entity.pdbx_description
1 polymer ?
#
loop_
_entity_poly.entity_id
_entity_poly.type
_entity_poly.pdbx_seq_one_letter_code
_entity_poly.pdbx_strand_id
1 'polypeptide(L)'
;LGGRRVGLAYAIRMLGFDETTKNGNPGITSNVIIEPAKGAPLVPVILRGAYCSAGGTSEAIAAAIEKKCFVRLRDILTRWEAMFLKLFPDEVWTGPKPEALSMARLAGGGALQSDTCNGARKAKRILAEMIAQQARDVMGAEAWGALTEAEQTEMTRVHELDCWQHLRNIFLKEMSSAQAKHVAEELKPHLDAISSWDRMTTDYSQLLRASYKRTGAPPWQQENKYFKGKGQEFWDWLKKKHPTVFAVHFERAEGGRQDLDYDAAVPLYIMRPYIVEFLHTLVFGADHSNILEDFLYTSFRSQQYIAMTRANAITDLTISRPLRWLAGSSHLLENWSPLSMGRALDLVEQLFIKASTDGSVLLDPAQTDIFAGIAAEQPLFAKYRKFMYEEDHVMSPDGKTKHLIYKLVRDELLNPQDGSNVATRDKTIEYLEVQCVAGLRKLHDPKLALADKLTSQAGSNSFGKSAQAHTDTIGLDASNDRLAESVFGTYDYVLRRNPGISMEAASAVAQAIRAKSFAADGEFTKLPRKEQIALVELARTTVREMRAIDHADHAEHHTYVELKRKSNSQLELTALVRQYALALSFYDRWKTGGVASPEAMRVKLSSITSNQLKLDYLREHIDMRVIGLGFVEFKTAWSSSKDETVGTVADLTLTLTEILMDEADRRRSGELPLVAVVPIMKRKSFRELGDPTVQAGALADCIKELPAEELLERAEQQRIALEEAGEIDRLADVMPPLPPPIDDAIIGTMLEVCWRYWRVPTAEEIAKGEKRKKIGVKIWCEGEIVLIANGTTITENPENAKCKKLAKAGAVRLKWPADHTRDVPEAETFTWSILQEQTWNDDVHLGWRFTAAELAKRVEAAEPARKRPRVCEHLCTMWHSPCQIGQ
;
A
#
# COMPACT_ATOMS: atom_id res chain seq x y z
N LEU A 1 10.70 -20.82 -35.91
CA LEU A 1 11.25 -21.86 -34.99
C LEU A 1 10.18 -22.85 -34.53
N GLY A 2 9.13 -22.43 -33.80
CA GLY A 2 8.07 -23.34 -33.32
C GLY A 2 7.46 -24.23 -34.42
N GLY A 3 7.02 -23.64 -35.54
CA GLY A 3 6.49 -24.39 -36.67
C GLY A 3 7.45 -25.44 -37.26
N ARG A 4 8.77 -25.16 -37.28
CA ARG A 4 9.79 -26.13 -37.74
C ARG A 4 9.84 -27.37 -36.86
N ARG A 5 9.76 -27.20 -35.54
CA ARG A 5 9.79 -28.31 -34.57
C ARG A 5 8.57 -29.21 -34.71
N VAL A 6 7.39 -28.61 -34.84
CA VAL A 6 6.16 -29.38 -35.04
C VAL A 6 6.15 -30.10 -36.39
N GLY A 7 6.59 -29.44 -37.46
CA GLY A 7 6.65 -30.07 -38.78
C GLY A 7 7.64 -31.25 -38.87
N LEU A 8 8.69 -31.26 -38.03
CA LEU A 8 9.65 -32.37 -37.93
C LEU A 8 9.28 -33.44 -36.91
N ALA A 9 8.33 -33.18 -36.02
CA ALA A 9 7.98 -34.10 -34.96
C ALA A 9 7.41 -35.41 -35.51
N TYR A 10 7.53 -36.48 -34.74
CA TYR A 10 6.81 -37.73 -35.01
C TYR A 10 5.30 -37.50 -34.88
N ALA A 11 4.85 -36.94 -33.75
CA ALA A 11 3.43 -36.66 -33.48
C ALA A 11 3.22 -35.39 -32.64
N ILE A 12 2.01 -34.84 -32.71
CA ILE A 12 1.53 -33.86 -31.73
C ILE A 12 0.72 -34.63 -30.69
N ARG A 13 1.13 -34.57 -29.42
CA ARG A 13 0.51 -35.34 -28.34
C ARG A 13 -0.52 -34.54 -27.56
N MET A 14 -0.37 -33.22 -27.50
CA MET A 14 -1.36 -32.34 -26.89
C MET A 14 -1.39 -30.99 -27.60
N LEU A 15 -2.58 -30.40 -27.74
CA LEU A 15 -2.77 -29.01 -28.11
C LEU A 15 -3.53 -28.29 -26.99
N GLY A 16 -2.88 -27.27 -26.43
CA GLY A 16 -3.44 -26.42 -25.39
C GLY A 16 -3.80 -25.05 -25.95
N PHE A 17 -4.98 -24.54 -25.62
CA PHE A 17 -5.39 -23.19 -26.03
C PHE A 17 -6.22 -22.50 -24.95
N ASP A 18 -6.12 -21.18 -24.90
CA ASP A 18 -6.92 -20.35 -24.01
C ASP A 18 -7.22 -19.00 -24.67
N GLU A 19 -8.33 -18.39 -24.25
CA GLU A 19 -8.74 -17.08 -24.70
C GLU A 19 -8.84 -16.08 -23.54
N THR A 20 -8.52 -14.84 -23.81
CA THR A 20 -8.61 -13.77 -22.82
C THR A 20 -8.88 -12.44 -23.51
N THR A 21 -9.37 -11.46 -22.76
CA THR A 21 -9.46 -10.08 -23.23
C THR A 21 -8.45 -9.25 -22.45
N LYS A 22 -7.50 -8.61 -23.15
CA LYS A 22 -6.47 -7.74 -22.55
C LYS A 22 -6.55 -6.37 -23.18
N ASN A 23 -6.68 -5.32 -22.35
CA ASN A 23 -6.84 -3.93 -22.80
C ASN A 23 -7.96 -3.75 -23.85
N GLY A 24 -9.07 -4.48 -23.70
CA GLY A 24 -10.20 -4.44 -24.64
C GLY A 24 -10.01 -5.27 -25.93
N ASN A 25 -8.85 -5.90 -26.14
CA ASN A 25 -8.58 -6.72 -27.33
C ASN A 25 -8.74 -8.21 -27.02
N PRO A 26 -9.52 -8.97 -27.83
CA PRO A 26 -9.59 -10.42 -27.69
C PRO A 26 -8.28 -11.07 -28.16
N GLY A 27 -7.69 -11.88 -27.31
CA GLY A 27 -6.46 -12.63 -27.57
C GLY A 27 -6.64 -14.11 -27.29
N ILE A 28 -6.13 -14.95 -28.20
CA ILE A 28 -6.04 -16.40 -28.05
C ILE A 28 -4.56 -16.80 -28.09
N THR A 29 -4.20 -17.81 -27.30
CA THR A 29 -2.90 -18.49 -27.36
C THR A 29 -3.16 -19.96 -27.69
N SER A 30 -2.26 -20.57 -28.46
CA SER A 30 -2.41 -21.98 -28.85
C SER A 30 -1.05 -22.59 -29.08
N ASN A 31 -0.72 -23.59 -28.27
CA ASN A 31 0.61 -24.20 -28.21
C ASN A 31 0.48 -25.71 -28.05
N VAL A 32 1.56 -26.44 -28.31
CA VAL A 32 1.48 -27.91 -28.40
C VAL A 32 2.56 -28.61 -27.57
N ILE A 33 2.30 -29.86 -27.22
CA ILE A 33 3.31 -30.83 -26.79
C ILE A 33 3.55 -31.78 -27.96
N ILE A 34 4.81 -31.94 -28.34
CA ILE A 34 5.21 -32.86 -29.40
C ILE A 34 5.96 -34.05 -28.85
N GLU A 35 5.92 -35.13 -29.61
CA GLU A 35 6.84 -36.26 -29.53
C GLU A 35 7.85 -36.11 -30.68
N PRO A 36 9.10 -35.69 -30.42
CA PRO A 36 10.05 -35.37 -31.48
C PRO A 36 10.40 -36.58 -32.36
N ALA A 37 10.55 -37.74 -31.75
CA ALA A 37 10.77 -39.04 -32.39
C ALA A 37 9.98 -40.09 -31.60
N LYS A 38 9.65 -41.22 -32.22
CA LYS A 38 8.87 -42.29 -31.57
C LYS A 38 9.55 -42.75 -30.27
N GLY A 39 8.85 -42.65 -29.15
CA GLY A 39 9.33 -42.96 -27.80
C GLY A 39 10.22 -41.89 -27.16
N ALA A 40 10.46 -40.76 -27.82
CA ALA A 40 11.27 -39.68 -27.25
C ALA A 40 10.48 -38.89 -26.19
N PRO A 41 11.18 -38.26 -25.22
CA PRO A 41 10.54 -37.41 -24.22
C PRO A 41 9.69 -36.33 -24.86
N LEU A 42 8.52 -36.09 -24.25
CA LEU A 42 7.56 -35.09 -24.72
C LEU A 42 8.09 -33.67 -24.49
N VAL A 43 7.92 -32.80 -25.48
CA VAL A 43 8.47 -31.44 -25.42
C VAL A 43 7.40 -30.38 -25.73
N PRO A 44 7.20 -29.37 -24.86
CA PRO A 44 6.32 -28.26 -25.15
C PRO A 44 6.94 -27.36 -26.23
N VAL A 45 6.12 -26.89 -27.16
CA VAL A 45 6.49 -25.99 -28.25
C VAL A 45 5.51 -24.82 -28.27
N ILE A 46 6.05 -23.62 -28.02
CA ILE A 46 5.29 -22.38 -28.10
C ILE A 46 5.21 -21.95 -29.56
N LEU A 47 4.02 -22.00 -30.14
CA LEU A 47 3.71 -21.66 -31.53
C LEU A 47 3.48 -20.16 -31.71
N ARG A 48 2.53 -19.59 -30.96
CA ARG A 48 2.26 -18.14 -30.91
C ARG A 48 1.88 -17.76 -29.47
N GLY A 49 2.51 -16.71 -28.94
CA GLY A 49 2.28 -16.27 -27.56
C GLY A 49 0.87 -15.73 -27.33
N ALA A 50 0.37 -14.93 -28.27
CA ALA A 50 -0.98 -14.41 -28.37
C ALA A 50 -1.29 -13.98 -29.82
N TYR A 51 -2.56 -14.05 -30.24
CA TYR A 51 -3.08 -13.49 -31.50
C TYR A 51 -4.59 -13.25 -31.41
N CYS A 52 -5.17 -12.42 -32.28
CA CYS A 52 -6.60 -12.08 -32.20
C CYS A 52 -7.49 -13.16 -32.81
N SER A 53 -8.51 -13.62 -32.08
CA SER A 53 -9.50 -14.60 -32.56
C SER A 53 -10.51 -14.00 -33.57
N ALA A 54 -10.73 -12.67 -33.55
CA ALA A 54 -11.79 -11.95 -34.27
C ALA A 54 -13.23 -12.31 -33.85
N GLY A 55 -13.40 -12.75 -32.60
CA GLY A 55 -14.69 -13.04 -31.97
C GLY A 55 -14.57 -14.17 -30.95
N GLY A 56 -15.29 -14.07 -29.82
CA GLY A 56 -15.24 -15.04 -28.72
C GLY A 56 -16.22 -16.21 -28.84
N THR A 57 -16.66 -16.58 -30.06
CA THR A 57 -17.48 -17.78 -30.25
C THR A 57 -16.59 -19.02 -30.41
N SER A 58 -17.09 -20.18 -29.98
CA SER A 58 -16.37 -21.45 -30.07
C SER A 58 -15.89 -21.77 -31.50
N GLU A 59 -16.71 -21.46 -32.50
CA GLU A 59 -16.40 -21.61 -33.93
C GLU A 59 -15.27 -20.68 -34.37
N ALA A 60 -15.29 -19.41 -33.94
CA ALA A 60 -14.27 -18.43 -34.29
C ALA A 60 -12.92 -18.77 -33.65
N ILE A 61 -12.92 -19.25 -32.40
CA ILE A 61 -11.73 -19.75 -31.70
C ILE A 61 -11.12 -20.93 -32.47
N ALA A 62 -11.91 -21.97 -32.75
CA ALA A 62 -11.43 -23.16 -33.47
C ALA A 62 -10.89 -22.79 -34.87
N ALA A 63 -11.62 -21.95 -35.61
CA ALA A 63 -11.18 -21.46 -36.92
C ALA A 63 -9.89 -20.60 -36.83
N ALA A 64 -9.72 -19.81 -35.76
CA ALA A 64 -8.54 -18.99 -35.56
C ALA A 64 -7.28 -19.84 -35.29
N ILE A 65 -7.40 -20.97 -34.59
CA ILE A 65 -6.28 -21.89 -34.38
C ILE A 65 -5.73 -22.38 -35.72
N GLU A 66 -6.60 -22.86 -36.61
CA GLU A 66 -6.16 -23.28 -37.94
C GLU A 66 -5.68 -22.08 -38.79
N LYS A 67 -6.53 -21.07 -38.99
CA LYS A 67 -6.29 -19.98 -39.96
C LYS A 67 -5.22 -18.98 -39.53
N LYS A 68 -5.06 -18.74 -38.23
CA LYS A 68 -4.18 -17.69 -37.70
C LYS A 68 -2.98 -18.24 -36.93
N CYS A 69 -2.99 -19.51 -36.51
CA CYS A 69 -1.80 -20.16 -35.97
C CYS A 69 -1.14 -21.07 -37.02
N PHE A 70 -1.77 -22.18 -37.38
CA PHE A 70 -1.15 -23.19 -38.25
C PHE A 70 -0.88 -22.68 -39.67
N VAL A 71 -1.88 -22.11 -40.36
CA VAL A 71 -1.72 -21.53 -41.71
C VAL A 71 -0.63 -20.44 -41.72
N ARG A 72 -0.63 -19.55 -40.72
CA ARG A 72 0.36 -18.46 -40.64
C ARG A 72 1.78 -19.00 -40.43
N LEU A 73 1.95 -20.04 -39.63
CA LEU A 73 3.24 -20.67 -39.45
C LEU A 73 3.71 -21.42 -40.70
N ARG A 74 2.80 -22.00 -41.49
CA ARG A 74 3.12 -22.57 -42.80
C ARG A 74 3.63 -21.50 -43.76
N ASP A 75 2.93 -20.38 -43.87
CA ASP A 75 3.35 -19.21 -44.67
C ASP A 75 4.75 -18.71 -44.27
N ILE A 76 5.03 -18.61 -42.96
CA ILE A 76 6.37 -18.20 -42.48
C ILE A 76 7.44 -19.25 -42.84
N LEU A 77 7.15 -20.55 -42.77
CA LEU A 77 8.08 -21.61 -43.18
C LEU A 77 8.37 -21.53 -44.68
N THR A 78 7.35 -21.35 -45.52
CA THR A 78 7.50 -21.16 -46.98
C THR A 78 8.39 -19.96 -47.29
N ARG A 79 8.17 -18.83 -46.61
CA ARG A 79 9.01 -17.62 -46.80
C ARG A 79 10.45 -17.84 -46.35
N TRP A 80 10.66 -18.60 -45.29
CA TRP A 80 12.01 -18.91 -44.80
C TRP A 80 12.76 -19.84 -45.77
N GLU A 81 12.09 -20.88 -46.26
CA GLU A 81 12.63 -21.75 -47.33
C GLU A 81 12.98 -20.94 -48.58
N ALA A 82 12.07 -20.07 -49.04
CA ALA A 82 12.31 -19.20 -50.20
C ALA A 82 13.50 -18.25 -49.97
N MET A 83 13.63 -17.67 -48.76
CA MET A 83 14.77 -16.83 -48.41
C MET A 83 16.08 -17.64 -48.37
N PHE A 84 16.04 -18.86 -47.85
CA PHE A 84 17.20 -19.75 -47.81
C PHE A 84 17.69 -20.08 -49.22
N LEU A 85 16.79 -20.53 -50.11
CA LEU A 85 17.12 -20.85 -51.49
C LEU A 85 17.56 -19.63 -52.30
N LYS A 86 17.05 -18.43 -51.95
CA LYS A 86 17.51 -17.17 -52.56
C LYS A 86 18.95 -16.82 -52.18
N LEU A 87 19.32 -17.00 -50.90
CA LEU A 87 20.67 -16.66 -50.41
C LEU A 87 21.70 -17.75 -50.68
N PHE A 88 21.25 -19.01 -50.78
CA PHE A 88 22.08 -20.21 -50.92
C PHE A 88 21.47 -21.14 -51.98
N PRO A 89 21.50 -20.77 -53.27
CA PRO A 89 20.80 -21.49 -54.34
C PRO A 89 21.34 -22.92 -54.58
N ASP A 90 22.60 -23.17 -54.26
CA ASP A 90 23.26 -24.47 -54.43
C ASP A 90 23.09 -25.41 -53.22
N GLU A 91 22.38 -24.97 -52.18
CA GLU A 91 22.23 -25.71 -50.92
C GLU A 91 20.83 -26.32 -50.78
N VAL A 92 20.75 -27.48 -50.11
CA VAL A 92 19.48 -28.18 -49.86
C VAL A 92 18.85 -27.69 -48.56
N TRP A 93 17.58 -27.31 -48.63
CA TRP A 93 16.79 -26.97 -47.45
C TRP A 93 16.58 -28.20 -46.55
N THR A 94 16.97 -28.12 -45.28
CA THR A 94 16.80 -29.23 -44.30
C THR A 94 15.58 -29.03 -43.39
N GLY A 95 14.74 -28.04 -43.71
CA GLY A 95 13.49 -27.78 -43.01
C GLY A 95 12.37 -28.77 -43.36
N PRO A 96 11.32 -28.85 -42.53
CA PRO A 96 10.14 -29.59 -42.90
C PRO A 96 9.45 -28.89 -44.06
N LYS A 97 8.73 -29.67 -44.87
CA LYS A 97 7.75 -29.12 -45.80
C LYS A 97 6.66 -28.39 -45.01
N PRO A 98 6.17 -27.21 -45.45
CA PRO A 98 5.13 -26.47 -44.74
C PRO A 98 3.88 -27.32 -44.45
N GLU A 99 3.48 -28.21 -45.35
CA GLU A 99 2.29 -29.07 -45.22
C GLU A 99 2.42 -30.07 -44.06
N ALA A 100 3.65 -30.40 -43.65
CA ALA A 100 3.90 -31.25 -42.50
C ALA A 100 3.45 -30.61 -41.18
N LEU A 101 3.25 -29.29 -41.14
CA LEU A 101 2.67 -28.58 -40.01
C LEU A 101 1.13 -28.64 -40.09
N SER A 102 0.56 -29.75 -39.62
CA SER A 102 -0.88 -30.05 -39.69
C SER A 102 -1.45 -30.48 -38.33
N MET A 103 -2.73 -30.13 -38.07
CA MET A 103 -3.43 -30.60 -36.88
C MET A 103 -3.78 -32.09 -36.95
N ALA A 104 -3.81 -32.69 -38.16
CA ALA A 104 -3.97 -34.14 -38.35
C ALA A 104 -2.99 -34.98 -37.53
N ARG A 105 -1.84 -34.41 -37.16
CA ARG A 105 -0.82 -35.06 -36.32
C ARG A 105 -1.24 -35.24 -34.85
N LEU A 106 -2.39 -34.71 -34.43
CA LEU A 106 -3.04 -35.03 -33.16
C LEU A 106 -3.89 -36.30 -33.23
N ALA A 107 -4.27 -36.75 -34.42
CA ALA A 107 -5.12 -37.91 -34.60
C ALA A 107 -4.38 -39.20 -34.18
N GLY A 108 -5.12 -40.22 -33.75
CA GLY A 108 -4.54 -41.47 -33.27
C GLY A 108 -4.13 -41.46 -31.78
N GLY A 109 -4.78 -40.62 -30.97
CA GLY A 109 -4.60 -40.60 -29.50
C GLY A 109 -4.00 -39.33 -28.91
N GLY A 110 -3.90 -38.23 -29.65
CA GLY A 110 -3.54 -36.92 -29.09
C GLY A 110 -4.66 -36.32 -28.23
N ALA A 111 -4.37 -35.22 -27.54
CA ALA A 111 -5.31 -34.57 -26.63
C ALA A 111 -5.50 -33.07 -26.87
N LEU A 112 -6.72 -32.58 -26.60
CA LEU A 112 -7.08 -31.17 -26.60
C LEU A 112 -7.28 -30.67 -25.17
N GLN A 113 -6.56 -29.64 -24.77
CA GLN A 113 -6.57 -29.07 -23.42
C GLN A 113 -7.03 -27.61 -23.46
N SER A 114 -8.06 -27.27 -22.68
CA SER A 114 -8.52 -25.89 -22.51
C SER A 114 -9.32 -25.74 -21.21
N ASP A 115 -9.89 -24.56 -20.99
CA ASP A 115 -10.84 -24.31 -19.91
C ASP A 115 -12.07 -25.26 -20.01
N THR A 116 -12.84 -25.28 -18.93
CA THR A 116 -13.97 -26.16 -18.65
C THR A 116 -15.32 -25.50 -18.95
N CYS A 117 -15.33 -24.21 -19.30
CA CYS A 117 -16.54 -23.50 -19.66
C CYS A 117 -17.20 -24.10 -20.91
N ASN A 118 -18.51 -23.93 -21.04
CA ASN A 118 -19.28 -24.50 -22.15
C ASN A 118 -18.74 -24.07 -23.54
N GLY A 119 -18.25 -22.83 -23.64
CA GLY A 119 -17.62 -22.30 -24.86
C GLY A 119 -16.33 -23.02 -25.22
N ALA A 120 -15.44 -23.23 -24.25
CA ALA A 120 -14.18 -23.98 -24.43
C ALA A 120 -14.45 -25.45 -24.75
N ARG A 121 -15.40 -26.11 -24.06
CA ARG A 121 -15.80 -27.50 -24.35
C ARG A 121 -16.41 -27.64 -25.74
N LYS A 122 -17.16 -26.66 -26.22
CA LYS A 122 -17.67 -26.65 -27.60
C LYS A 122 -16.54 -26.43 -28.62
N ALA A 123 -15.57 -25.55 -28.32
CA ALA A 123 -14.41 -25.35 -29.18
C ALA A 123 -13.54 -26.60 -29.31
N LYS A 124 -13.35 -27.36 -28.21
CA LYS A 124 -12.64 -28.67 -28.24
C LYS A 124 -13.33 -29.68 -29.16
N ARG A 125 -14.66 -29.82 -29.07
CA ARG A 125 -15.45 -30.67 -29.98
C ARG A 125 -15.26 -30.30 -31.45
N ILE A 126 -15.38 -29.01 -31.79
CA ILE A 126 -15.18 -28.53 -33.16
C ILE A 126 -13.75 -28.80 -33.64
N LEU A 127 -12.75 -28.60 -32.78
CA LEU A 127 -11.35 -28.92 -33.12
C LEU A 127 -11.14 -30.42 -33.34
N ALA A 128 -11.77 -31.29 -32.56
CA ALA A 128 -11.70 -32.73 -32.75
C ALA A 128 -12.27 -33.14 -34.11
N GLU A 129 -13.41 -32.57 -34.51
CA GLU A 129 -14.00 -32.75 -35.85
C GLU A 129 -13.06 -32.25 -36.96
N MET A 130 -12.44 -31.07 -36.78
CA MET A 130 -11.47 -30.53 -37.73
C MET A 130 -10.23 -31.43 -37.86
N ILE A 131 -9.73 -31.99 -36.75
CA ILE A 131 -8.58 -32.91 -36.74
C ILE A 131 -8.94 -34.21 -37.47
N ALA A 132 -10.12 -34.77 -37.19
CA ALA A 132 -10.61 -35.97 -37.85
C ALA A 132 -10.71 -35.78 -39.37
N GLN A 133 -11.27 -34.65 -39.81
CA GLN A 133 -11.36 -34.32 -41.23
C GLN A 133 -9.97 -34.15 -41.87
N GLN A 134 -9.05 -33.42 -41.23
CA GLN A 134 -7.70 -33.27 -41.77
C GLN A 134 -6.94 -34.61 -41.83
N ALA A 135 -7.12 -35.51 -40.86
CA ALA A 135 -6.52 -36.83 -40.87
C ALA A 135 -7.03 -37.68 -42.04
N ARG A 136 -8.34 -37.63 -42.31
CA ARG A 136 -8.96 -38.25 -43.48
C ARG A 136 -8.42 -37.67 -44.79
N ASP A 137 -8.31 -36.35 -44.88
CA ASP A 137 -7.81 -35.67 -46.08
C ASP A 137 -6.36 -36.04 -46.38
N VAL A 138 -5.52 -36.16 -45.34
CA VAL A 138 -4.11 -36.59 -45.47
C VAL A 138 -3.99 -38.05 -45.90
N MET A 139 -4.89 -38.92 -45.43
CA MET A 139 -4.91 -40.34 -45.81
C MET A 139 -5.42 -40.56 -47.25
N GLY A 140 -6.35 -39.72 -47.69
CA GLY A 140 -7.00 -39.83 -49.00
C GLY A 140 -8.25 -40.72 -48.96
N ALA A 141 -9.23 -40.42 -49.82
CA ALA A 141 -10.56 -41.01 -49.79
C ALA A 141 -10.57 -42.54 -50.02
N GLU A 142 -9.68 -43.05 -50.87
CA GLU A 142 -9.57 -44.47 -51.19
C GLU A 142 -9.04 -45.27 -50.00
N ALA A 143 -7.90 -44.85 -49.43
CA ALA A 143 -7.32 -45.50 -48.25
C ALA A 143 -8.24 -45.40 -47.02
N TRP A 144 -8.93 -44.27 -46.84
CA TRP A 144 -9.92 -44.11 -45.78
C TRP A 144 -11.11 -45.06 -45.95
N GLY A 145 -11.63 -45.20 -47.18
CA GLY A 145 -12.77 -46.09 -47.47
C GLY A 145 -12.47 -47.57 -47.29
N ALA A 146 -11.19 -47.96 -47.27
CA ALA A 146 -10.75 -49.33 -47.01
C ALA A 146 -10.70 -49.70 -45.52
N LEU A 147 -10.75 -48.71 -44.61
CA LEU A 147 -10.73 -48.94 -43.17
C LEU A 147 -12.11 -49.32 -42.63
N THR A 148 -12.13 -50.24 -41.68
CA THR A 148 -13.33 -50.54 -40.87
C THR A 148 -13.72 -49.35 -39.97
N GLU A 149 -14.95 -49.31 -39.49
CA GLU A 149 -15.40 -48.25 -38.57
C GLU A 149 -14.55 -48.17 -37.29
N ALA A 150 -14.06 -49.30 -36.79
CA ALA A 150 -13.19 -49.37 -35.63
C ALA A 150 -11.81 -48.75 -35.91
N GLU A 151 -11.21 -49.07 -37.06
CA GLU A 151 -9.93 -48.49 -37.50
C GLU A 151 -10.07 -47.00 -37.79
N GLN A 152 -11.18 -46.58 -38.41
CA GLN A 152 -11.48 -45.15 -38.62
C GLN A 152 -11.55 -44.40 -37.27
N THR A 153 -12.28 -44.96 -36.30
CA THR A 153 -12.40 -44.40 -34.96
C THR A 153 -11.04 -44.28 -34.27
N GLU A 154 -10.21 -45.31 -34.37
CA GLU A 154 -8.85 -45.30 -33.84
C GLU A 154 -7.97 -44.24 -34.50
N MET A 155 -8.00 -44.17 -35.83
CA MET A 155 -7.16 -43.26 -36.61
C MET A 155 -7.54 -41.78 -36.41
N THR A 156 -8.80 -41.47 -36.09
CA THR A 156 -9.25 -40.10 -35.79
C THR A 156 -9.37 -39.80 -34.30
N ARG A 157 -8.99 -40.74 -33.44
CA ARG A 157 -9.16 -40.60 -31.99
C ARG A 157 -8.41 -39.37 -31.47
N VAL A 158 -9.11 -38.53 -30.71
CA VAL A 158 -8.58 -37.38 -29.97
C VAL A 158 -9.29 -37.29 -28.63
N HIS A 159 -8.55 -37.03 -27.56
CA HIS A 159 -9.09 -36.94 -26.21
C HIS A 159 -9.37 -35.48 -25.82
N GLU A 160 -10.59 -35.19 -25.37
CA GLU A 160 -10.96 -33.87 -24.85
C GLU A 160 -10.68 -33.80 -23.34
N LEU A 161 -9.70 -33.00 -22.95
CA LEU A 161 -9.26 -32.86 -21.57
C LEU A 161 -9.66 -31.51 -20.99
N ASP A 162 -9.94 -31.51 -19.68
CA ASP A 162 -10.37 -30.34 -18.91
C ASP A 162 -9.21 -29.81 -18.05
N CYS A 163 -9.11 -28.49 -17.89
CA CYS A 163 -8.06 -27.91 -17.05
C CYS A 163 -8.34 -28.18 -15.57
N TRP A 164 -7.48 -28.98 -14.93
CA TRP A 164 -7.63 -29.35 -13.52
C TRP A 164 -7.46 -28.17 -12.57
N GLN A 165 -6.75 -27.10 -12.95
CA GLN A 165 -6.73 -25.84 -12.16
C GLN A 165 -8.12 -25.19 -12.15
N HIS A 166 -8.84 -25.20 -13.27
CA HIS A 166 -10.19 -24.67 -13.35
C HIS A 166 -11.18 -25.58 -12.61
N LEU A 167 -11.08 -26.91 -12.79
CA LEU A 167 -11.96 -27.86 -12.08
C LEU A 167 -11.89 -27.69 -10.57
N ARG A 168 -10.69 -27.64 -9.98
CA ARG A 168 -10.59 -27.45 -8.52
C ARG A 168 -11.16 -26.11 -8.06
N ASN A 169 -11.02 -25.07 -8.87
CA ASN A 169 -11.45 -23.73 -8.52
C ASN A 169 -12.99 -23.60 -8.49
N ILE A 170 -13.72 -24.45 -9.22
CA ILE A 170 -15.19 -24.46 -9.21
C ILE A 170 -15.73 -24.73 -7.80
N PHE A 171 -15.26 -25.79 -7.13
CA PHE A 171 -15.75 -26.12 -5.79
C PHE A 171 -15.11 -25.23 -4.72
N LEU A 172 -13.82 -24.87 -4.84
CA LEU A 172 -13.15 -23.96 -3.91
C LEU A 172 -13.83 -22.57 -3.86
N LYS A 173 -14.20 -22.02 -5.03
CA LYS A 173 -14.92 -20.74 -5.07
C LYS A 173 -16.25 -20.81 -4.33
N GLU A 174 -16.98 -21.91 -4.50
CA GLU A 174 -18.28 -22.11 -3.84
C GLU A 174 -18.11 -22.26 -2.33
N MET A 175 -17.10 -23.01 -1.87
CA MET A 175 -16.75 -23.13 -0.46
C MET A 175 -16.51 -21.76 0.18
N SER A 176 -15.62 -20.94 -0.41
CA SER A 176 -15.33 -19.58 0.07
C SER A 176 -16.59 -18.70 0.07
N SER A 177 -17.39 -18.75 -1.00
CA SER A 177 -18.63 -17.95 -1.11
C SER A 177 -19.67 -18.34 -0.07
N ALA A 178 -19.83 -19.64 0.21
CA ALA A 178 -20.76 -20.15 1.22
C ALA A 178 -20.34 -19.72 2.63
N GLN A 179 -19.04 -19.83 2.96
CA GLN A 179 -18.50 -19.35 4.22
C GLN A 179 -18.73 -17.84 4.39
N ALA A 180 -18.37 -17.03 3.37
CA ALA A 180 -18.56 -15.59 3.41
C ALA A 180 -20.02 -15.18 3.62
N LYS A 181 -20.96 -15.91 3.01
CA LYS A 181 -22.40 -15.71 3.19
C LYS A 181 -22.85 -16.08 4.60
N HIS A 182 -22.40 -17.22 5.12
CA HIS A 182 -22.71 -17.68 6.48
C HIS A 182 -22.23 -16.66 7.53
N VAL A 183 -20.99 -16.18 7.40
CA VAL A 183 -20.45 -15.15 8.31
C VAL A 183 -21.18 -13.81 8.14
N ALA A 184 -21.66 -13.46 6.93
CA ALA A 184 -22.47 -12.26 6.72
C ALA A 184 -23.79 -12.32 7.49
N GLU A 185 -24.42 -13.49 7.52
CA GLU A 185 -25.66 -13.73 8.26
C GLU A 185 -25.42 -13.66 9.76
N GLU A 186 -24.33 -14.26 10.25
CA GLU A 186 -23.91 -14.20 11.66
C GLU A 186 -23.63 -12.76 12.12
N LEU A 187 -22.88 -11.99 11.33
CA LEU A 187 -22.47 -10.62 11.65
C LEU A 187 -23.53 -9.57 11.30
N LYS A 188 -24.68 -9.96 10.76
CA LYS A 188 -25.72 -9.05 10.30
C LYS A 188 -26.11 -7.98 11.34
N PRO A 189 -26.31 -8.30 12.63
CA PRO A 189 -26.66 -7.29 13.63
C PRO A 189 -25.59 -6.19 13.81
N HIS A 190 -24.32 -6.54 13.65
CA HIS A 190 -23.21 -5.59 13.73
C HIS A 190 -23.07 -4.81 12.42
N LEU A 191 -23.18 -5.49 11.27
CA LEU A 191 -23.07 -4.87 9.95
C LEU A 191 -24.18 -3.84 9.69
N ASP A 192 -25.42 -4.12 10.11
CA ASP A 192 -26.54 -3.19 10.00
C ASP A 192 -26.34 -1.93 10.89
N ALA A 193 -25.51 -2.03 11.94
CA ALA A 193 -25.14 -0.92 12.80
C ALA A 193 -23.90 -0.14 12.32
N ILE A 194 -23.12 -0.65 11.37
CA ILE A 194 -21.93 0.03 10.83
C ILE A 194 -22.34 0.89 9.62
N SER A 195 -21.68 2.04 9.43
CA SER A 195 -22.02 2.88 8.28
C SER A 195 -21.62 2.18 6.97
N SER A 196 -22.46 2.28 5.94
CA SER A 196 -22.10 1.80 4.60
C SER A 196 -20.85 2.50 4.04
N TRP A 197 -20.52 3.69 4.56
CA TRP A 197 -19.28 4.41 4.25
C TRP A 197 -18.00 3.71 4.73
N ASP A 198 -18.10 2.85 5.75
CA ASP A 198 -16.96 2.07 6.29
C ASP A 198 -16.64 0.85 5.41
N ARG A 199 -17.50 0.53 4.42
CA ARG A 199 -17.32 -0.53 3.41
C ARG A 199 -16.99 -1.90 4.00
N MET A 200 -17.51 -2.22 5.18
CA MET A 200 -17.34 -3.52 5.79
C MET A 200 -17.99 -4.61 4.92
N THR A 201 -17.29 -5.74 4.76
CA THR A 201 -17.72 -6.85 3.92
C THR A 201 -17.07 -8.15 4.38
N THR A 202 -17.85 -9.22 4.42
CA THR A 202 -17.38 -10.58 4.72
C THR A 202 -16.82 -11.30 3.50
N ASP A 203 -16.74 -10.64 2.34
CA ASP A 203 -16.05 -11.17 1.16
C ASP A 203 -14.56 -11.34 1.45
N TYR A 204 -14.14 -12.58 1.62
CA TYR A 204 -12.77 -12.92 1.99
C TYR A 204 -11.75 -12.43 0.95
N SER A 205 -12.09 -12.45 -0.34
CA SER A 205 -11.22 -11.96 -1.41
C SER A 205 -10.94 -10.45 -1.27
N GLN A 206 -11.90 -9.68 -0.72
CA GLN A 206 -11.73 -8.25 -0.46
C GLN A 206 -10.82 -8.02 0.75
N LEU A 207 -10.93 -8.84 1.81
CA LEU A 207 -10.00 -8.82 2.94
C LEU A 207 -8.56 -9.04 2.45
N LEU A 208 -8.33 -10.11 1.68
CA LEU A 208 -7.00 -10.45 1.16
C LEU A 208 -6.42 -9.35 0.28
N ARG A 209 -7.23 -8.81 -0.65
CA ARG A 209 -6.81 -7.70 -1.51
C ARG A 209 -6.50 -6.44 -0.71
N ALA A 210 -7.28 -6.15 0.33
CA ALA A 210 -7.05 -5.02 1.21
C ALA A 210 -5.73 -5.19 1.98
N SER A 211 -5.50 -6.37 2.56
CA SER A 211 -4.26 -6.68 3.28
C SER A 211 -3.05 -6.62 2.36
N TYR A 212 -3.10 -7.27 1.21
CA TYR A 212 -2.03 -7.23 0.21
C TYR A 212 -1.72 -5.80 -0.25
N LYS A 213 -2.73 -4.99 -0.57
CA LYS A 213 -2.55 -3.57 -0.93
C LYS A 213 -1.88 -2.78 0.19
N ARG A 214 -2.17 -3.12 1.45
CA ARG A 214 -1.72 -2.34 2.61
C ARG A 214 -0.34 -2.74 3.10
N THR A 215 -0.08 -4.04 3.26
CA THR A 215 1.10 -4.62 3.94
C THR A 215 1.94 -5.54 3.05
N GLY A 216 1.55 -5.76 1.79
CA GLY A 216 2.07 -6.85 0.94
C GLY A 216 3.50 -6.71 0.37
N ALA A 217 4.07 -5.51 0.26
CA ALA A 217 5.31 -5.29 -0.48
C ALA A 217 6.57 -5.17 0.42
N PRO A 218 7.54 -6.10 0.33
CA PRO A 218 8.87 -5.92 0.92
C PRO A 218 9.75 -4.96 0.08
N PRO A 219 10.80 -4.35 0.66
CA PRO A 219 11.61 -3.29 0.03
C PRO A 219 12.29 -3.66 -1.31
N TRP A 220 12.56 -4.95 -1.55
CA TRP A 220 13.32 -5.45 -2.71
C TRP A 220 12.45 -5.95 -3.88
N GLN A 221 11.13 -6.12 -3.71
CA GLN A 221 10.21 -6.35 -4.84
C GLN A 221 9.80 -5.01 -5.45
N GLN A 222 10.64 -4.47 -6.35
CA GLN A 222 10.43 -3.17 -7.00
C GLN A 222 9.15 -3.08 -7.86
N GLU A 223 8.52 -4.22 -8.18
CA GLU A 223 7.39 -4.35 -9.12
C GLU A 223 6.00 -4.11 -8.50
N ASN A 224 5.91 -4.00 -7.17
CA ASN A 224 4.64 -4.07 -6.42
C ASN A 224 4.39 -2.83 -5.54
N LYS A 225 4.73 -1.65 -6.05
CA LYS A 225 4.47 -0.39 -5.34
C LYS A 225 3.01 0.02 -5.52
N TYR A 226 2.09 -0.57 -4.75
CA TYR A 226 0.80 0.09 -4.57
C TYR A 226 1.07 1.45 -3.94
N PHE A 227 0.91 2.51 -4.73
CA PHE A 227 1.40 3.86 -4.41
C PHE A 227 0.86 4.39 -3.07
N LYS A 228 -0.28 3.87 -2.60
CA LYS A 228 -0.95 4.27 -1.34
C LYS A 228 -0.78 3.25 -0.19
N GLY A 229 -0.02 2.17 -0.41
CA GLY A 229 0.23 1.11 0.58
C GLY A 229 1.39 1.45 1.52
N LYS A 230 1.43 0.83 2.70
CA LYS A 230 2.52 0.97 3.70
C LYS A 230 3.29 -0.35 3.89
N GLY A 231 3.38 -1.18 2.85
CA GLY A 231 4.06 -2.49 2.91
C GLY A 231 5.51 -2.36 3.36
N GLN A 232 6.25 -1.42 2.78
CA GLN A 232 7.64 -1.16 3.16
C GLN A 232 7.74 -0.74 4.63
N GLU A 233 6.91 0.21 5.08
CA GLU A 233 6.89 0.68 6.47
C GLU A 233 6.54 -0.45 7.45
N PHE A 234 5.62 -1.33 7.08
CA PHE A 234 5.26 -2.51 7.88
C PHE A 234 6.45 -3.46 8.04
N TRP A 235 7.14 -3.81 6.96
CA TRP A 235 8.30 -4.70 7.02
C TRP A 235 9.49 -4.09 7.76
N ASP A 236 9.71 -2.77 7.62
CA ASP A 236 10.73 -2.04 8.38
C ASP A 236 10.39 -1.99 9.89
N TRP A 237 9.12 -1.75 10.22
CA TRP A 237 8.61 -1.81 11.60
C TRP A 237 8.78 -3.22 12.19
N LEU A 238 8.41 -4.26 11.43
CA LEU A 238 8.50 -5.66 11.85
C LEU A 238 9.96 -6.05 12.12
N LYS A 239 10.89 -5.67 11.23
CA LYS A 239 12.33 -5.90 11.43
C LYS A 239 12.87 -5.21 12.68
N LYS A 240 12.34 -4.03 13.03
CA LYS A 240 12.78 -3.27 14.20
C LYS A 240 12.19 -3.79 15.52
N LYS A 241 10.91 -4.13 15.54
CA LYS A 241 10.16 -4.52 16.75
C LYS A 241 10.17 -6.02 17.01
N HIS A 242 10.16 -6.83 15.94
CA HIS A 242 10.03 -8.29 15.98
C HIS A 242 11.09 -8.96 15.08
N PRO A 243 12.40 -8.71 15.29
CA PRO A 243 13.46 -9.07 14.33
C PRO A 243 13.57 -10.57 14.03
N THR A 244 13.29 -11.42 15.01
CA THR A 244 13.51 -12.88 14.95
C THR A 244 12.23 -13.68 14.69
N VAL A 245 11.10 -13.00 14.51
CA VAL A 245 9.78 -13.62 14.48
C VAL A 245 9.55 -14.45 13.21
N PHE A 246 8.65 -15.43 13.29
CA PHE A 246 8.18 -16.14 12.11
C PHE A 246 7.26 -15.23 11.31
N ALA A 247 7.75 -14.74 10.17
CA ALA A 247 7.03 -13.85 9.28
C ALA A 247 7.04 -14.41 7.86
N VAL A 248 5.89 -14.45 7.21
CA VAL A 248 5.71 -14.98 5.86
C VAL A 248 5.26 -13.88 4.90
N HIS A 249 5.68 -13.97 3.65
CA HIS A 249 5.30 -13.00 2.62
C HIS A 249 3.85 -13.22 2.17
N PHE A 250 3.17 -12.12 1.84
CA PHE A 250 1.82 -12.20 1.27
C PHE A 250 1.88 -12.66 -0.18
N GLU A 251 0.93 -13.53 -0.53
CA GLU A 251 0.69 -13.94 -1.91
C GLU A 251 0.18 -12.76 -2.75
N ARG A 252 0.55 -12.74 -4.03
CA ARG A 252 0.11 -11.69 -4.96
C ARG A 252 -1.40 -11.75 -5.15
N ALA A 253 -2.12 -10.77 -4.60
CA ALA A 253 -3.58 -10.67 -4.70
C ALA A 253 -4.08 -9.84 -5.90
N GLU A 254 -3.27 -9.72 -6.95
CA GLU A 254 -3.65 -8.99 -8.18
C GLU A 254 -4.35 -9.93 -9.18
N GLY A 255 -5.53 -9.52 -9.67
CA GLY A 255 -6.33 -10.31 -10.61
C GLY A 255 -7.47 -11.10 -9.96
N GLY A 256 -8.12 -11.96 -10.75
CA GLY A 256 -9.34 -12.71 -10.38
C GLY A 256 -9.11 -14.19 -10.09
N ARG A 257 -7.97 -14.57 -9.49
CA ARG A 257 -7.69 -15.97 -9.12
C ARG A 257 -8.68 -16.46 -8.06
N GLN A 258 -9.34 -17.58 -8.32
CA GLN A 258 -10.41 -18.14 -7.47
C GLN A 258 -9.88 -18.95 -6.27
N ASP A 259 -8.66 -19.45 -6.34
CA ASP A 259 -7.97 -20.17 -5.25
C ASP A 259 -7.11 -19.25 -4.36
N LEU A 260 -7.11 -17.95 -4.65
CA LEU A 260 -6.40 -16.94 -3.86
C LEU A 260 -6.91 -16.87 -2.41
N ASP A 261 -8.21 -17.14 -2.22
CA ASP A 261 -8.87 -17.20 -0.92
C ASP A 261 -8.23 -18.22 0.04
N TYR A 262 -7.55 -19.23 -0.51
CA TYR A 262 -6.87 -20.27 0.25
C TYR A 262 -5.38 -19.97 0.38
N ASP A 263 -4.71 -19.66 -0.74
CA ASP A 263 -3.27 -19.38 -0.77
C ASP A 263 -2.87 -18.25 0.18
N ALA A 264 -3.62 -17.15 0.16
CA ALA A 264 -3.31 -15.97 0.94
C ALA A 264 -3.77 -16.10 2.40
N ALA A 265 -4.59 -17.09 2.74
CA ALA A 265 -5.05 -17.31 4.11
C ALA A 265 -3.91 -17.73 5.05
N VAL A 266 -2.98 -18.55 4.57
CA VAL A 266 -1.81 -18.99 5.34
C VAL A 266 -0.97 -17.80 5.83
N PRO A 267 -0.46 -16.90 4.96
CA PRO A 267 0.29 -15.75 5.43
C PRO A 267 -0.57 -14.78 6.24
N LEU A 268 -1.85 -14.63 5.91
CA LEU A 268 -2.75 -13.74 6.65
C LEU A 268 -2.94 -14.19 8.10
N TYR A 269 -3.15 -15.50 8.32
CA TYR A 269 -3.35 -16.08 9.64
C TYR A 269 -2.12 -15.87 10.55
N ILE A 270 -0.92 -16.17 10.03
CA ILE A 270 0.33 -16.01 10.78
C ILE A 270 0.67 -14.54 11.03
N MET A 271 0.45 -13.68 10.03
CA MET A 271 0.83 -12.27 10.13
C MET A 271 -0.19 -11.41 10.87
N ARG A 272 -1.43 -11.88 11.06
CA ARG A 272 -2.53 -11.17 11.73
C ARG A 272 -2.11 -10.49 13.05
N PRO A 273 -1.46 -11.16 14.02
CA PRO A 273 -1.09 -10.53 15.28
C PRO A 273 -0.24 -9.26 15.07
N TYR A 274 0.75 -9.34 14.18
CA TYR A 274 1.67 -8.23 13.87
C TYR A 274 1.01 -7.14 13.03
N ILE A 275 0.10 -7.51 12.11
CA ILE A 275 -0.68 -6.54 11.34
C ILE A 275 -1.59 -5.74 12.28
N VAL A 276 -2.27 -6.39 13.21
CA VAL A 276 -3.14 -5.71 14.18
C VAL A 276 -2.34 -4.76 15.07
N GLU A 277 -1.18 -5.19 15.56
CA GLU A 277 -0.29 -4.35 16.35
C GLU A 277 0.21 -3.14 15.54
N PHE A 278 0.66 -3.35 14.30
CA PHE A 278 1.08 -2.27 13.41
C PHE A 278 -0.06 -1.30 13.11
N LEU A 279 -1.24 -1.81 12.71
CA LEU A 279 -2.41 -0.99 12.43
C LEU A 279 -2.87 -0.23 13.68
N HIS A 280 -2.77 -0.81 14.87
CA HIS A 280 -3.08 -0.13 16.12
C HIS A 280 -2.25 1.16 16.29
N THR A 281 -0.97 1.15 15.90
CA THR A 281 -0.14 2.37 15.94
C THR A 281 -0.56 3.43 14.92
N LEU A 282 -1.25 3.04 13.85
CA LEU A 282 -1.63 3.92 12.75
C LEU A 282 -3.03 4.51 12.90
N VAL A 283 -4.01 3.66 13.21
CA VAL A 283 -5.44 4.04 13.25
C VAL A 283 -5.79 4.97 14.41
N PHE A 284 -4.93 4.99 15.43
CA PHE A 284 -5.02 5.91 16.55
C PHE A 284 -4.08 7.13 16.41
N GLY A 285 -3.46 7.32 15.25
CA GLY A 285 -2.75 8.55 14.89
C GLY A 285 -3.71 9.73 14.71
N ALA A 286 -3.23 10.95 14.97
CA ALA A 286 -4.07 12.15 15.06
C ALA A 286 -4.76 12.52 13.72
N ASP A 287 -4.09 12.30 12.59
CA ASP A 287 -4.62 12.62 11.24
C ASP A 287 -5.19 11.39 10.52
N HIS A 288 -5.48 10.32 11.25
CA HIS A 288 -5.96 9.08 10.65
C HIS A 288 -7.35 9.25 10.00
N SER A 289 -7.39 9.09 8.68
CA SER A 289 -8.60 9.17 7.85
C SER A 289 -8.69 8.04 6.81
N ASN A 290 -7.88 6.99 6.98
CA ASN A 290 -7.77 5.94 5.98
C ASN A 290 -8.75 4.77 6.22
N ILE A 291 -9.83 4.77 5.43
CA ILE A 291 -10.88 3.73 5.44
C ILE A 291 -10.32 2.32 5.25
N LEU A 292 -9.23 2.14 4.49
CA LEU A 292 -8.63 0.82 4.30
C LEU A 292 -8.00 0.28 5.60
N GLU A 293 -7.40 1.16 6.40
CA GLU A 293 -6.80 0.79 7.68
C GLU A 293 -7.89 0.54 8.73
N ASP A 294 -8.98 1.31 8.69
CA ASP A 294 -10.16 1.09 9.53
C ASP A 294 -10.78 -0.29 9.28
N PHE A 295 -11.01 -0.62 8.00
CA PHE A 295 -11.57 -1.89 7.57
C PHE A 295 -10.69 -3.05 8.08
N LEU A 296 -9.39 -3.01 7.81
CA LEU A 296 -8.45 -4.06 8.22
C LEU A 296 -8.36 -4.18 9.75
N TYR A 297 -8.27 -3.06 10.47
CA TYR A 297 -8.16 -3.07 11.92
C TYR A 297 -9.43 -3.60 12.59
N THR A 298 -10.60 -3.31 12.02
CA THR A 298 -11.88 -3.81 12.52
C THR A 298 -12.00 -5.31 12.22
N SER A 299 -11.77 -5.74 10.98
CA SER A 299 -11.88 -7.15 10.58
C SER A 299 -10.90 -8.06 11.33
N PHE A 300 -9.62 -7.69 11.47
CA PHE A 300 -8.64 -8.58 12.12
C PHE A 300 -8.80 -8.74 13.63
N ARG A 301 -9.63 -7.91 14.27
CA ARG A 301 -9.96 -8.03 15.70
C ARG A 301 -11.22 -8.83 15.97
N SER A 302 -11.91 -9.29 14.92
CA SER A 302 -13.11 -10.12 14.99
C SER A 302 -12.75 -11.60 15.00
N GLN A 303 -13.26 -12.35 15.97
CA GLN A 303 -13.04 -13.81 16.02
C GLN A 303 -13.59 -14.52 14.78
N GLN A 304 -14.71 -14.06 14.22
CA GLN A 304 -15.31 -14.61 12.99
C GLN A 304 -14.31 -14.56 11.82
N TYR A 305 -13.64 -13.43 11.62
CA TYR A 305 -12.63 -13.31 10.56
C TYR A 305 -11.40 -14.18 10.82
N ILE A 306 -10.98 -14.36 12.08
CA ILE A 306 -9.89 -15.28 12.42
C ILE A 306 -10.30 -16.73 12.12
N ALA A 307 -11.51 -17.15 12.51
CA ALA A 307 -12.06 -18.46 12.22
C ALA A 307 -12.15 -18.71 10.69
N MET A 308 -12.62 -17.72 9.92
CA MET A 308 -12.66 -17.80 8.46
C MET A 308 -11.26 -18.01 7.87
N THR A 309 -10.31 -17.20 8.31
CA THR A 309 -8.91 -17.24 7.85
C THR A 309 -8.29 -18.60 8.18
N ARG A 310 -8.53 -19.12 9.39
CA ARG A 310 -8.04 -20.43 9.85
C ARG A 310 -8.62 -21.57 9.02
N ALA A 311 -9.94 -21.58 8.80
CA ALA A 311 -10.61 -22.58 7.97
C ALA A 311 -10.04 -22.59 6.53
N ASN A 312 -9.89 -21.42 5.91
CA ASN A 312 -9.29 -21.30 4.58
C ASN A 312 -7.84 -21.79 4.54
N ALA A 313 -7.03 -21.50 5.56
CA ALA A 313 -5.66 -21.98 5.63
C ALA A 313 -5.58 -23.52 5.82
N ILE A 314 -6.50 -24.12 6.58
CA ILE A 314 -6.61 -25.58 6.70
C ILE A 314 -6.98 -26.22 5.37
N THR A 315 -7.98 -25.68 4.67
CA THR A 315 -8.37 -26.13 3.32
C THR A 315 -7.23 -25.97 2.32
N ASP A 316 -6.42 -24.90 2.45
CA ASP A 316 -5.25 -24.70 1.59
C ASP A 316 -4.26 -25.86 1.69
N LEU A 317 -3.79 -26.15 2.91
CA LEU A 317 -2.77 -27.17 3.15
C LEU A 317 -3.27 -28.59 2.91
N THR A 318 -4.56 -28.82 3.17
CA THR A 318 -5.16 -30.16 3.09
C THR A 318 -5.61 -30.51 1.69
N ILE A 319 -6.15 -29.53 0.94
CA ILE A 319 -6.87 -29.79 -0.32
C ILE A 319 -6.30 -28.95 -1.48
N SER A 320 -6.36 -27.62 -1.39
CA SER A 320 -6.08 -26.73 -2.53
C SER A 320 -4.65 -26.88 -3.06
N ARG A 321 -3.66 -26.78 -2.16
CA ARG A 321 -2.24 -26.78 -2.50
C ARG A 321 -1.73 -28.16 -2.97
N PRO A 322 -2.10 -29.29 -2.34
CA PRO A 322 -1.78 -30.61 -2.88
C PRO A 322 -2.40 -30.86 -4.26
N LEU A 323 -3.69 -30.53 -4.46
CA LEU A 323 -4.34 -30.67 -5.77
C LEU A 323 -3.69 -29.79 -6.82
N ARG A 324 -3.26 -28.58 -6.46
CA ARG A 324 -2.53 -27.70 -7.37
C ARG A 324 -1.21 -28.27 -7.82
N TRP A 325 -0.46 -28.83 -6.90
CA TRP A 325 0.81 -29.44 -7.23
C TRP A 325 0.62 -30.66 -8.12
N LEU A 326 -0.32 -31.55 -7.79
CA LEU A 326 -0.62 -32.75 -8.58
C LEU A 326 -1.01 -32.34 -10.01
N ALA A 327 -1.96 -31.41 -10.17
CA ALA A 327 -2.39 -30.93 -11.49
C ALA A 327 -1.27 -30.23 -12.29
N GLY A 328 -0.40 -29.47 -11.61
CA GLY A 328 0.73 -28.78 -12.24
C GLY A 328 1.89 -29.71 -12.62
N SER A 329 2.01 -30.85 -11.92
CA SER A 329 3.12 -31.79 -12.07
C SER A 329 2.72 -33.12 -12.70
N SER A 330 1.47 -33.30 -13.13
CA SER A 330 0.95 -34.56 -13.70
C SER A 330 1.83 -35.16 -14.78
N HIS A 331 2.45 -34.33 -15.64
CA HIS A 331 3.32 -34.79 -16.74
C HIS A 331 4.66 -35.39 -16.26
N LEU A 332 5.03 -35.19 -14.99
CA LEU A 332 6.26 -35.71 -14.39
C LEU A 332 6.02 -37.00 -13.60
N LEU A 333 4.76 -37.35 -13.35
CA LEU A 333 4.38 -38.47 -12.48
C LEU A 333 4.39 -39.80 -13.24
N GLU A 334 4.70 -40.87 -12.53
CA GLU A 334 4.87 -42.20 -13.10
C GLU A 334 3.52 -42.86 -13.36
N ASN A 335 3.32 -43.35 -14.59
CA ASN A 335 2.04 -43.94 -15.04
C ASN A 335 0.82 -43.07 -14.67
N TRP A 336 0.98 -41.76 -14.76
CA TRP A 336 -0.03 -40.78 -14.38
C TRP A 336 -0.49 -40.03 -15.62
N SER A 337 -1.81 -39.89 -15.74
CA SER A 337 -2.43 -39.11 -16.81
C SER A 337 -3.39 -38.07 -16.24
N PRO A 338 -3.89 -37.12 -17.06
CA PRO A 338 -4.93 -36.20 -16.64
C PRO A 338 -6.21 -36.90 -16.11
N LEU A 339 -6.47 -38.16 -16.46
CA LEU A 339 -7.56 -38.94 -15.87
C LEU A 339 -7.24 -39.46 -14.46
N SER A 340 -5.97 -39.70 -14.14
CA SER A 340 -5.52 -40.14 -12.80
C SER A 340 -5.86 -39.12 -11.71
N MET A 341 -5.99 -37.83 -12.07
CA MET A 341 -6.49 -36.78 -11.17
C MET A 341 -7.90 -37.06 -10.64
N GLY A 342 -8.72 -37.87 -11.32
CA GLY A 342 -10.01 -38.34 -10.81
C GLY A 342 -9.86 -39.09 -9.48
N ARG A 343 -8.79 -39.87 -9.30
CA ARG A 343 -8.48 -40.54 -8.02
C ARG A 343 -8.27 -39.55 -6.89
N ALA A 344 -7.58 -38.44 -7.18
CA ALA A 344 -7.36 -37.37 -6.20
C ALA A 344 -8.69 -36.67 -5.86
N LEU A 345 -9.59 -36.49 -6.84
CA LEU A 345 -10.90 -35.91 -6.62
C LEU A 345 -11.83 -36.82 -5.80
N ASP A 346 -11.80 -38.13 -6.03
CA ASP A 346 -12.55 -39.12 -5.24
C ASP A 346 -12.13 -39.07 -3.75
N LEU A 347 -10.84 -38.84 -3.46
CA LEU A 347 -10.34 -38.68 -2.09
C LEU A 347 -10.86 -37.38 -1.44
N VAL A 348 -10.93 -36.29 -2.21
CA VAL A 348 -11.52 -35.02 -1.73
C VAL A 348 -13.03 -35.17 -1.48
N GLU A 349 -13.73 -35.88 -2.35
CA GLU A 349 -15.15 -36.19 -2.17
C GLU A 349 -15.38 -36.96 -0.87
N GLN A 350 -14.61 -38.01 -0.61
CA GLN A 350 -14.70 -38.79 0.62
C GLN A 350 -14.44 -37.95 1.88
N LEU A 351 -13.49 -37.01 1.81
CA LEU A 351 -13.25 -36.05 2.89
C LEU A 351 -14.47 -35.14 3.09
N PHE A 352 -15.03 -34.59 2.02
CA PHE A 352 -16.20 -33.71 2.10
C PHE A 352 -17.43 -34.42 2.65
N ILE A 353 -17.66 -35.70 2.30
CA ILE A 353 -18.75 -36.48 2.88
C ILE A 353 -18.64 -36.51 4.41
N LYS A 354 -17.46 -36.82 4.96
CA LYS A 354 -17.24 -36.84 6.41
C LYS A 354 -17.32 -35.45 7.03
N ALA A 355 -16.64 -34.48 6.44
CA ALA A 355 -16.52 -33.13 6.95
C ALA A 355 -17.81 -32.29 6.84
N SER A 356 -18.73 -32.68 5.95
CA SER A 356 -20.04 -32.04 5.84
C SER A 356 -20.95 -32.28 7.05
N THR A 357 -20.65 -33.31 7.86
CA THR A 357 -21.39 -33.65 9.09
C THR A 357 -20.58 -33.36 10.35
N ASP A 358 -19.25 -33.28 10.24
CA ASP A 358 -18.33 -33.00 11.35
C ASP A 358 -17.05 -32.34 10.82
N GLY A 359 -16.95 -31.02 10.96
CA GLY A 359 -15.81 -30.24 10.47
C GLY A 359 -14.51 -30.53 11.21
N SER A 360 -14.59 -31.15 12.40
CA SER A 360 -13.41 -31.46 13.21
C SER A 360 -12.50 -32.50 12.56
N VAL A 361 -13.01 -33.26 11.58
CA VAL A 361 -12.24 -34.17 10.72
C VAL A 361 -11.05 -33.46 10.06
N LEU A 362 -11.22 -32.19 9.64
CA LEU A 362 -10.14 -31.40 9.05
C LEU A 362 -9.13 -30.85 10.08
N LEU A 363 -9.38 -31.03 11.37
CA LEU A 363 -8.46 -30.68 12.45
C LEU A 363 -7.69 -31.90 12.98
N ASP A 364 -8.05 -33.12 12.56
CA ASP A 364 -7.39 -34.35 12.98
C ASP A 364 -6.21 -34.69 12.03
N PRO A 365 -4.94 -34.64 12.50
CA PRO A 365 -3.79 -35.01 11.70
C PRO A 365 -3.86 -36.42 11.10
N ALA A 366 -4.56 -37.36 11.76
CA ALA A 366 -4.71 -38.73 11.30
C ALA A 366 -5.70 -38.86 10.13
N GLN A 367 -6.64 -37.93 9.99
CA GLN A 367 -7.68 -37.95 8.96
C GLN A 367 -7.43 -36.96 7.81
N THR A 368 -6.59 -35.96 8.03
CA THR A 368 -6.30 -34.89 7.06
C THR A 368 -5.35 -35.31 5.93
N ASP A 369 -4.54 -36.36 6.10
CA ASP A 369 -3.63 -36.82 5.04
C ASP A 369 -4.31 -37.74 4.02
N ILE A 370 -5.27 -37.20 3.28
CA ILE A 370 -6.03 -37.95 2.28
C ILE A 370 -5.19 -38.41 1.09
N PHE A 371 -4.02 -37.79 0.87
CA PHE A 371 -3.16 -38.07 -0.28
C PHE A 371 -1.96 -38.99 0.05
N ALA A 372 -1.91 -39.58 1.24
CA ALA A 372 -0.86 -40.52 1.64
C ALA A 372 -0.69 -41.67 0.64
N GLY A 373 -1.79 -42.26 0.16
CA GLY A 373 -1.75 -43.34 -0.84
C GLY A 373 -1.11 -42.92 -2.16
N ILE A 374 -1.45 -41.73 -2.67
CA ILE A 374 -0.83 -41.18 -3.89
C ILE A 374 0.65 -40.91 -3.65
N ALA A 375 1.03 -40.38 -2.47
CA ALA A 375 2.43 -40.14 -2.14
C ALA A 375 3.26 -41.43 -2.09
N ALA A 376 2.69 -42.53 -1.59
CA ALA A 376 3.35 -43.83 -1.58
C ALA A 376 3.62 -44.36 -3.00
N GLU A 377 2.71 -44.08 -3.95
CA GLU A 377 2.85 -44.47 -5.35
C GLU A 377 3.72 -43.51 -6.18
N GLN A 378 3.83 -42.25 -5.78
CA GLN A 378 4.44 -41.17 -6.57
C GLN A 378 5.62 -40.54 -5.84
N PRO A 379 6.87 -41.00 -6.07
CA PRO A 379 8.05 -40.53 -5.36
C PRO A 379 8.28 -39.01 -5.44
N LEU A 380 7.99 -38.40 -6.60
CA LEU A 380 8.09 -36.95 -6.77
C LEU A 380 7.10 -36.19 -5.89
N PHE A 381 5.89 -36.72 -5.73
CA PHE A 381 4.89 -36.12 -4.86
C PHE A 381 5.26 -36.29 -3.38
N ALA A 382 5.74 -37.46 -2.98
CA ALA A 382 6.28 -37.67 -1.63
C ALA A 382 7.43 -36.69 -1.33
N LYS A 383 8.36 -36.50 -2.28
CA LYS A 383 9.45 -35.54 -2.14
C LYS A 383 8.95 -34.10 -2.00
N TYR A 384 7.97 -33.69 -2.79
CA TYR A 384 7.34 -32.38 -2.65
C TYR A 384 6.71 -32.19 -1.27
N ARG A 385 5.95 -33.18 -0.79
CA ARG A 385 5.30 -33.11 0.52
C ARG A 385 6.33 -33.04 1.65
N LYS A 386 7.40 -33.84 1.56
CA LYS A 386 8.53 -33.78 2.48
C LYS A 386 9.16 -32.39 2.45
N PHE A 387 9.47 -31.86 1.27
CA PHE A 387 10.03 -30.53 1.13
C PHE A 387 9.14 -29.48 1.81
N MET A 388 7.84 -29.47 1.53
CA MET A 388 6.89 -28.53 2.11
C MET A 388 6.90 -28.57 3.65
N TYR A 389 6.81 -29.76 4.25
CA TYR A 389 6.64 -29.89 5.71
C TYR A 389 7.94 -29.99 6.50
N GLU A 390 9.08 -30.26 5.86
CA GLU A 390 10.35 -30.53 6.55
C GLU A 390 11.51 -29.62 6.11
N GLU A 391 11.46 -29.03 4.92
CA GLU A 391 12.61 -28.31 4.34
C GLU A 391 12.31 -26.85 4.00
N ASP A 392 11.08 -26.55 3.59
CA ASP A 392 10.67 -25.22 3.14
C ASP A 392 10.66 -24.22 4.29
N HIS A 393 11.31 -23.09 4.07
CA HIS A 393 11.63 -22.15 5.14
C HIS A 393 11.68 -20.71 4.65
N VAL A 394 11.50 -19.82 5.61
CA VAL A 394 11.82 -18.40 5.47
C VAL A 394 12.75 -17.98 6.60
N MET A 395 13.57 -16.99 6.30
CA MET A 395 14.37 -16.31 7.30
C MET A 395 13.52 -15.26 8.03
N SER A 396 13.71 -15.12 9.33
CA SER A 396 13.13 -14.02 10.11
C SER A 396 13.42 -12.65 9.48
N PRO A 397 12.67 -11.58 9.85
CA PRO A 397 12.88 -10.24 9.29
C PRO A 397 14.33 -9.70 9.34
N ASP A 398 15.12 -10.13 10.32
CA ASP A 398 16.55 -9.79 10.43
C ASP A 398 17.49 -10.65 9.55
N GLY A 399 16.98 -11.68 8.91
CA GLY A 399 17.70 -12.62 8.05
C GLY A 399 18.50 -13.69 8.79
N LYS A 400 18.31 -13.88 10.11
CA LYS A 400 19.18 -14.75 10.93
C LYS A 400 18.54 -16.06 11.38
N THR A 401 17.26 -16.06 11.73
CA THR A 401 16.56 -17.24 12.24
C THR A 401 15.81 -17.95 11.13
N LYS A 402 16.03 -19.25 10.98
CA LYS A 402 15.32 -20.09 10.01
C LYS A 402 14.02 -20.62 10.61
N HIS A 403 12.90 -20.41 9.93
CA HIS A 403 11.57 -20.90 10.32
C HIS A 403 11.00 -21.82 9.24
N LEU A 404 10.60 -23.04 9.62
CA LEU A 404 9.99 -24.00 8.70
C LEU A 404 8.52 -23.62 8.46
N ILE A 405 8.19 -23.15 7.26
CA ILE A 405 6.93 -22.45 6.96
C ILE A 405 5.73 -23.31 7.30
N TYR A 406 5.54 -24.38 6.53
CA TYR A 406 4.30 -25.13 6.56
C TYR A 406 4.24 -26.07 7.75
N LYS A 407 5.38 -26.39 8.37
CA LYS A 407 5.41 -27.06 9.67
C LYS A 407 4.80 -26.17 10.75
N LEU A 408 5.36 -24.97 10.95
CA LEU A 408 4.89 -24.05 11.99
C LEU A 408 3.46 -23.59 11.73
N VAL A 409 3.09 -23.35 10.47
CA VAL A 409 1.71 -23.03 10.09
C VAL A 409 0.78 -24.19 10.44
N ARG A 410 1.11 -25.42 10.05
CA ARG A 410 0.25 -26.58 10.33
C ARG A 410 0.09 -26.80 11.84
N ASP A 411 1.18 -26.69 12.59
CA ASP A 411 1.15 -26.84 14.04
C ASP A 411 0.22 -25.79 14.69
N GLU A 412 0.32 -24.52 14.29
CA GLU A 412 -0.54 -23.44 14.80
C GLU A 412 -2.00 -23.51 14.28
N LEU A 413 -2.25 -24.06 13.09
CA LEU A 413 -3.61 -24.26 12.57
C LEU A 413 -4.35 -25.37 13.30
N LEU A 414 -3.66 -26.47 13.63
CA LEU A 414 -4.27 -27.63 14.28
C LEU A 414 -4.30 -27.46 15.81
N ASN A 415 -3.22 -26.95 16.39
CA ASN A 415 -3.01 -26.78 17.82
C ASN A 415 -2.53 -25.35 18.15
N PRO A 416 -3.38 -24.33 17.99
CA PRO A 416 -3.00 -22.93 18.15
C PRO A 416 -2.47 -22.63 19.55
N GLN A 417 -1.47 -21.77 19.63
CA GLN A 417 -0.91 -21.27 20.89
C GLN A 417 -1.34 -19.82 21.21
N ASP A 418 -1.67 -19.02 20.18
CA ASP A 418 -2.20 -17.66 20.38
C ASP A 418 -3.61 -17.73 20.98
N GLY A 419 -3.84 -17.03 22.11
CA GLY A 419 -5.12 -17.09 22.81
C GLY A 419 -6.32 -16.63 21.98
N SER A 420 -6.12 -15.73 21.01
CA SER A 420 -7.19 -15.31 20.09
C SER A 420 -7.52 -16.41 19.07
N ASN A 421 -6.51 -17.16 18.62
CA ASN A 421 -6.68 -18.32 17.72
C ASN A 421 -7.30 -19.54 18.45
N VAL A 422 -6.99 -19.74 19.72
CA VAL A 422 -7.58 -20.81 20.54
C VAL A 422 -9.10 -20.60 20.67
N ALA A 423 -9.53 -19.36 20.93
CA ALA A 423 -10.93 -19.00 21.08
C ALA A 423 -11.80 -19.28 19.84
N THR A 424 -11.18 -19.41 18.65
CA THR A 424 -11.93 -19.55 17.39
C THR A 424 -12.21 -20.99 17.00
N ARG A 425 -11.85 -21.98 17.82
CA ARG A 425 -11.92 -23.41 17.47
C ARG A 425 -13.30 -23.84 16.98
N ASP A 426 -14.35 -23.56 17.76
CA ASP A 426 -15.70 -24.05 17.46
C ASP A 426 -16.25 -23.42 16.17
N LYS A 427 -16.07 -22.10 16.00
CA LYS A 427 -16.41 -21.39 14.75
C LYS A 427 -15.62 -21.93 13.55
N THR A 428 -14.37 -22.32 13.76
CA THR A 428 -13.54 -22.90 12.69
C THR A 428 -14.12 -24.24 12.23
N ILE A 429 -14.57 -25.09 13.16
CA ILE A 429 -15.23 -26.36 12.85
C ILE A 429 -16.51 -26.12 12.05
N GLU A 430 -17.37 -25.24 12.54
CA GLU A 430 -18.62 -24.85 11.86
C GLU A 430 -18.36 -24.32 10.43
N TYR A 431 -17.37 -23.45 10.26
CA TYR A 431 -17.08 -22.88 8.94
C TYR A 431 -16.49 -23.91 7.97
N LEU A 432 -15.72 -24.90 8.46
CA LEU A 432 -15.26 -26.02 7.66
C LEU A 432 -16.43 -26.90 7.20
N GLU A 433 -17.43 -27.13 8.04
CA GLU A 433 -18.66 -27.86 7.67
C GLU A 433 -19.40 -27.14 6.55
N VAL A 434 -19.66 -25.84 6.72
CA VAL A 434 -20.33 -25.00 5.71
C VAL A 434 -19.59 -25.07 4.37
N GLN A 435 -18.27 -24.99 4.40
CA GLN A 435 -17.45 -25.15 3.21
C GLN A 435 -17.63 -26.52 2.58
N CYS A 436 -17.43 -27.60 3.34
CA CYS A 436 -17.50 -28.97 2.82
C CYS A 436 -18.89 -29.33 2.27
N VAL A 437 -19.98 -28.87 2.90
CA VAL A 437 -21.34 -28.99 2.37
C VAL A 437 -21.46 -28.33 0.99
N ALA A 438 -20.97 -27.09 0.87
CA ALA A 438 -21.02 -26.33 -0.38
C ALA A 438 -20.13 -26.94 -1.48
N GLY A 439 -18.94 -27.41 -1.11
CA GLY A 439 -18.01 -28.11 -1.99
C GLY A 439 -18.59 -29.43 -2.52
N LEU A 440 -19.16 -30.26 -1.64
CA LEU A 440 -19.79 -31.54 -1.99
C LEU A 440 -20.94 -31.34 -2.98
N ARG A 441 -21.78 -30.34 -2.74
CA ARG A 441 -22.87 -29.98 -3.65
C ARG A 441 -22.36 -29.68 -5.07
N LYS A 442 -21.21 -29.01 -5.21
CA LYS A 442 -20.61 -28.72 -6.54
C LYS A 442 -19.96 -29.94 -7.17
N LEU A 443 -19.34 -30.81 -6.38
CA LEU A 443 -18.79 -32.07 -6.86
C LEU A 443 -19.88 -32.96 -7.47
N HIS A 444 -21.08 -33.00 -6.86
CA HIS A 444 -22.22 -33.81 -7.30
C HIS A 444 -23.15 -33.14 -8.31
N ASP A 445 -22.90 -31.89 -8.71
CA ASP A 445 -23.78 -31.20 -9.67
C ASP A 445 -23.62 -31.82 -11.08
N PRO A 446 -24.65 -32.50 -11.61
CA PRO A 446 -24.56 -33.18 -12.91
C PRO A 446 -24.41 -32.22 -14.09
N LYS A 447 -24.63 -30.91 -13.88
CA LYS A 447 -24.42 -29.89 -14.90
C LYS A 447 -22.95 -29.46 -15.02
N LEU A 448 -22.12 -29.80 -14.04
CA LEU A 448 -20.71 -29.41 -13.99
C LEU A 448 -19.82 -30.56 -14.45
N ALA A 449 -18.66 -30.23 -15.00
CA ALA A 449 -17.67 -31.21 -15.45
C ALA A 449 -17.07 -32.04 -14.29
N LEU A 450 -17.26 -31.61 -13.03
CA LEU A 450 -16.76 -32.30 -11.84
C LEU A 450 -17.42 -33.66 -11.64
N ALA A 451 -18.75 -33.75 -11.73
CA ALA A 451 -19.49 -35.00 -11.54
C ALA A 451 -19.05 -36.09 -12.54
N ASP A 452 -18.69 -35.67 -13.76
CA ASP A 452 -18.18 -36.55 -14.81
C ASP A 452 -16.79 -37.14 -14.52
N LYS A 453 -16.03 -36.59 -13.55
CA LYS A 453 -14.72 -37.10 -13.13
C LYS A 453 -14.80 -38.05 -11.93
N LEU A 454 -15.93 -38.11 -11.24
CA LEU A 454 -16.10 -38.89 -10.01
C LEU A 454 -16.48 -40.34 -10.30
N THR A 455 -15.84 -41.26 -9.59
CA THR A 455 -16.17 -42.68 -9.65
C THR A 455 -17.55 -42.95 -9.04
N SER A 456 -17.89 -42.25 -7.95
CA SER A 456 -19.17 -42.38 -7.24
C SER A 456 -20.39 -42.03 -8.11
N GLN A 457 -20.20 -41.12 -9.08
CA GLN A 457 -21.24 -40.66 -10.01
C GLN A 457 -21.25 -41.48 -11.31
N ALA A 458 -20.44 -42.54 -11.41
CA ALA A 458 -20.21 -43.30 -12.63
C ALA A 458 -19.85 -42.41 -13.84
N GLY A 459 -19.14 -41.29 -13.59
CA GLY A 459 -18.81 -40.29 -14.60
C GLY A 459 -18.05 -40.89 -15.78
N SER A 460 -18.33 -40.42 -16.99
CA SER A 460 -17.77 -40.98 -18.23
C SER A 460 -16.25 -40.77 -18.34
N ASN A 461 -15.72 -39.74 -17.68
CA ASN A 461 -14.30 -39.41 -17.62
C ASN A 461 -13.69 -39.71 -16.24
N SER A 462 -14.34 -40.53 -15.43
CA SER A 462 -13.78 -41.03 -14.17
C SER A 462 -12.61 -41.98 -14.41
N PHE A 463 -11.71 -42.08 -13.42
CA PHE A 463 -10.56 -42.97 -13.52
C PHE A 463 -11.00 -44.43 -13.66
N GLY A 464 -10.34 -45.17 -14.57
CA GLY A 464 -10.65 -46.58 -14.83
C GLY A 464 -11.77 -46.82 -15.86
N LYS A 465 -12.50 -45.80 -16.32
CA LYS A 465 -13.52 -45.97 -17.38
C LYS A 465 -12.96 -46.23 -18.76
N SER A 466 -11.83 -45.62 -19.10
CA SER A 466 -11.16 -45.83 -20.39
C SER A 466 -9.67 -46.08 -20.19
N ALA A 467 -9.28 -47.35 -20.30
CA ALA A 467 -7.88 -47.75 -20.23
C ALA A 467 -7.06 -47.12 -21.37
N GLN A 468 -7.64 -47.05 -22.57
CA GLN A 468 -6.95 -46.45 -23.72
C GLN A 468 -6.73 -44.95 -23.55
N ALA A 469 -7.73 -44.20 -23.06
CA ALA A 469 -7.57 -42.77 -22.82
C ALA A 469 -6.52 -42.49 -21.75
N HIS A 470 -6.44 -43.34 -20.71
CA HIS A 470 -5.37 -43.25 -19.73
C HIS A 470 -4.00 -43.45 -20.40
N THR A 471 -3.80 -44.56 -21.12
CA THR A 471 -2.54 -44.88 -21.81
C THR A 471 -2.10 -43.79 -22.80
N ASP A 472 -3.02 -43.31 -23.63
CA ASP A 472 -2.76 -42.29 -24.66
C ASP A 472 -2.30 -40.95 -24.04
N THR A 473 -2.72 -40.66 -22.81
CA THR A 473 -2.52 -39.36 -22.15
C THR A 473 -1.49 -39.38 -21.02
N ILE A 474 -0.78 -40.48 -20.81
CA ILE A 474 0.35 -40.54 -19.86
C ILE A 474 1.42 -39.51 -20.27
N GLY A 475 1.93 -38.78 -19.27
CA GLY A 475 2.97 -37.76 -19.47
C GLY A 475 2.47 -36.44 -20.06
N LEU A 476 1.15 -36.30 -20.27
CA LEU A 476 0.56 -35.03 -20.70
C LEU A 476 0.23 -34.11 -19.52
N ASP A 477 0.14 -32.81 -19.80
CA ASP A 477 -0.21 -31.81 -18.80
C ASP A 477 -1.69 -31.95 -18.39
N ALA A 478 -2.00 -31.98 -17.08
CA ALA A 478 -3.38 -31.94 -16.58
C ALA A 478 -3.94 -30.51 -16.47
N SER A 479 -3.08 -29.51 -16.67
CA SER A 479 -3.44 -28.10 -16.65
C SER A 479 -3.01 -27.40 -17.94
N ASN A 480 -3.68 -26.31 -18.26
CA ASN A 480 -3.35 -25.51 -19.44
C ASN A 480 -2.24 -24.48 -19.16
N ASP A 481 -1.51 -24.59 -18.04
CA ASP A 481 -0.57 -23.56 -17.60
C ASP A 481 0.64 -23.42 -18.53
N ARG A 482 1.35 -24.53 -18.78
CA ARG A 482 2.55 -24.56 -19.63
C ARG A 482 2.28 -24.18 -21.09
N LEU A 483 1.07 -24.48 -21.58
CA LEU A 483 0.67 -24.24 -22.96
C LEU A 483 -0.11 -22.94 -23.16
N ALA A 484 -0.67 -22.33 -22.13
CA ALA A 484 -1.48 -21.14 -22.28
C ALA A 484 -1.30 -20.11 -21.17
N GLU A 485 -1.67 -20.43 -19.92
CA GLU A 485 -1.76 -19.42 -18.85
C GLU A 485 -0.40 -18.76 -18.56
N SER A 486 0.68 -19.53 -18.45
CA SER A 486 2.05 -19.00 -18.26
C SER A 486 2.55 -18.19 -19.47
N VAL A 487 2.11 -18.54 -20.67
CA VAL A 487 2.44 -17.83 -21.91
C VAL A 487 1.72 -16.49 -21.94
N PHE A 488 0.43 -16.47 -21.57
CA PHE A 488 -0.34 -15.24 -21.38
C PHE A 488 0.20 -14.38 -20.25
N GLY A 489 0.64 -14.98 -19.13
CA GLY A 489 1.29 -14.24 -18.05
C GLY A 489 2.56 -13.53 -18.51
N THR A 490 3.36 -14.19 -19.36
CA THR A 490 4.55 -13.57 -19.97
C THR A 490 4.17 -12.49 -20.99
N TYR A 491 3.16 -12.74 -21.82
CA TYR A 491 2.64 -11.76 -22.76
C TYR A 491 2.11 -10.50 -22.06
N ASP A 492 1.34 -10.67 -20.99
CA ASP A 492 0.80 -9.58 -20.18
C ASP A 492 1.90 -8.82 -19.44
N TYR A 493 2.92 -9.52 -18.94
CA TYR A 493 4.12 -8.90 -18.40
C TYR A 493 4.83 -8.02 -19.46
N VAL A 494 4.98 -8.51 -20.69
CA VAL A 494 5.59 -7.74 -21.79
C VAL A 494 4.74 -6.53 -22.15
N LEU A 495 3.42 -6.67 -22.27
CA LEU A 495 2.50 -5.56 -22.52
C LEU A 495 2.60 -4.48 -21.43
N ARG A 496 2.60 -4.89 -20.15
CA ARG A 496 2.64 -3.96 -19.02
C ARG A 496 3.96 -3.21 -18.91
N ARG A 497 5.07 -3.85 -19.27
CA ARG A 497 6.41 -3.25 -19.21
C ARG A 497 6.78 -2.41 -20.43
N ASN A 498 6.09 -2.62 -21.55
CA ASN A 498 6.39 -1.93 -22.80
C ASN A 498 5.09 -1.32 -23.36
N PRO A 499 4.53 -0.28 -22.73
CA PRO A 499 3.33 0.40 -23.25
C PRO A 499 3.52 0.80 -24.71
N GLY A 500 2.56 0.52 -25.60
CA GLY A 500 2.68 0.79 -27.03
C GLY A 500 3.21 -0.37 -27.88
N ILE A 501 3.83 -1.39 -27.27
CA ILE A 501 4.21 -2.60 -28.02
C ILE A 501 2.99 -3.23 -28.68
N SER A 502 3.11 -3.56 -29.98
CA SER A 502 2.02 -4.26 -30.68
C SER A 502 1.79 -5.66 -30.09
N MET A 503 0.55 -6.17 -30.17
CA MET A 503 0.22 -7.54 -29.73
C MET A 503 1.13 -8.57 -30.41
N GLU A 504 1.46 -8.39 -31.69
CA GLU A 504 2.31 -9.33 -32.42
C GLU A 504 3.76 -9.29 -31.94
N ALA A 505 4.29 -8.11 -31.65
CA ALA A 505 5.63 -7.95 -31.07
C ALA A 505 5.68 -8.50 -29.64
N ALA A 506 4.71 -8.19 -28.79
CA ALA A 506 4.62 -8.74 -27.44
C ALA A 506 4.48 -10.26 -27.44
N SER A 507 3.67 -10.81 -28.36
CA SER A 507 3.52 -12.24 -28.59
C SER A 507 4.84 -12.90 -28.99
N ALA A 508 5.60 -12.28 -29.90
CA ALA A 508 6.90 -12.78 -30.34
C ALA A 508 7.95 -12.75 -29.20
N VAL A 509 7.97 -11.68 -28.40
CA VAL A 509 8.85 -11.57 -27.22
C VAL A 509 8.49 -12.61 -26.18
N ALA A 510 7.20 -12.76 -25.84
CA ALA A 510 6.72 -13.77 -24.91
C ALA A 510 7.06 -15.19 -25.37
N GLN A 511 6.88 -15.47 -26.67
CA GLN A 511 7.27 -16.74 -27.29
C GLN A 511 8.78 -16.97 -27.16
N ALA A 512 9.61 -15.99 -27.50
CA ALA A 512 11.06 -16.11 -27.45
C ALA A 512 11.57 -16.37 -26.03
N ILE A 513 11.00 -15.68 -25.03
CA ILE A 513 11.31 -15.87 -23.60
C ILE A 513 10.92 -17.29 -23.16
N ARG A 514 9.67 -17.71 -23.42
CA ARG A 514 9.17 -19.02 -22.96
C ARG A 514 9.84 -20.20 -23.65
N ALA A 515 10.13 -20.07 -24.94
CA ALA A 515 10.84 -21.09 -25.70
C ALA A 515 12.36 -21.06 -25.49
N LYS A 516 12.90 -20.06 -24.77
CA LYS A 516 14.34 -19.81 -24.62
C LYS A 516 15.09 -19.83 -25.96
N SER A 517 14.44 -19.33 -27.02
CA SER A 517 14.89 -19.51 -28.40
C SER A 517 16.30 -18.97 -28.68
N PHE A 518 16.71 -17.93 -27.95
CA PHE A 518 17.98 -17.22 -28.12
C PHE A 518 18.95 -17.37 -26.94
N ALA A 519 18.67 -18.28 -25.99
CA ALA A 519 19.61 -18.60 -24.92
C ALA A 519 20.87 -19.31 -25.48
N ALA A 520 21.93 -19.42 -24.67
CA ALA A 520 23.02 -20.36 -24.96
C ALA A 520 22.41 -21.77 -25.10
N ASP A 521 22.74 -22.47 -26.19
CA ASP A 521 22.11 -23.73 -26.63
C ASP A 521 20.60 -23.65 -26.91
N GLY A 522 20.08 -22.44 -27.15
CA GLY A 522 18.72 -22.19 -27.58
C GLY A 522 18.47 -22.64 -29.02
N GLU A 523 17.20 -22.82 -29.39
CA GLU A 523 16.80 -23.37 -30.70
C GLU A 523 17.38 -22.64 -31.90
N PHE A 524 17.56 -21.31 -31.83
CA PHE A 524 18.19 -20.55 -32.89
C PHE A 524 19.66 -20.96 -33.11
N THR A 525 20.39 -21.20 -32.03
CA THR A 525 21.83 -21.55 -32.08
C THR A 525 22.07 -22.97 -32.61
N LYS A 526 21.08 -23.86 -32.45
CA LYS A 526 21.11 -25.25 -32.97
C LYS A 526 20.86 -25.37 -34.47
N LEU A 527 20.35 -24.31 -35.10
CA LEU A 527 20.12 -24.33 -36.55
C LEU A 527 21.44 -24.34 -37.32
N PRO A 528 21.49 -24.98 -38.50
CA PRO A 528 22.61 -24.79 -39.42
C PRO A 528 22.87 -23.31 -39.69
N ARG A 529 24.15 -22.92 -39.80
CA ARG A 529 24.54 -21.50 -39.90
C ARG A 529 23.86 -20.76 -41.06
N LYS A 530 23.68 -21.42 -42.21
CA LYS A 530 23.00 -20.85 -43.38
C LYS A 530 21.51 -20.63 -43.13
N GLU A 531 20.85 -21.56 -42.44
CA GLU A 531 19.44 -21.40 -42.03
C GLU A 531 19.28 -20.23 -41.04
N GLN A 532 20.22 -20.05 -40.11
CA GLN A 532 20.24 -18.89 -39.21
C GLN A 532 20.31 -17.57 -40.00
N ILE A 533 21.24 -17.48 -40.96
CA ILE A 533 21.42 -16.29 -41.80
C ILE A 533 20.14 -15.98 -42.59
N ALA A 534 19.53 -16.99 -43.21
CA ALA A 534 18.29 -16.82 -43.96
C ALA A 534 17.12 -16.36 -43.07
N LEU A 535 17.02 -16.87 -41.84
CA LEU A 535 15.98 -16.46 -40.89
C LEU A 535 16.15 -15.01 -40.44
N VAL A 536 17.40 -14.60 -40.16
CA VAL A 536 17.73 -13.22 -39.79
C VAL A 536 17.43 -12.27 -40.95
N GLU A 537 17.76 -12.65 -42.17
CA GLU A 537 17.50 -11.83 -43.35
C GLU A 537 15.99 -11.66 -43.60
N LEU A 538 15.21 -12.74 -43.47
CA LEU A 538 13.74 -12.68 -43.51
C LEU A 538 13.19 -11.72 -42.44
N ALA A 539 13.68 -11.81 -41.20
CA ALA A 539 13.26 -10.90 -40.14
C ALA A 539 13.62 -9.44 -40.48
N ARG A 540 14.83 -9.18 -40.96
CA ARG A 540 15.32 -7.85 -41.32
C ARG A 540 14.46 -7.18 -42.40
N THR A 541 14.06 -7.91 -43.42
CA THR A 541 13.21 -7.39 -44.50
C THR A 541 11.76 -7.14 -44.08
N THR A 542 11.32 -7.67 -42.92
CA THR A 542 9.93 -7.58 -42.42
C THR A 542 9.78 -6.55 -41.28
N VAL A 543 10.88 -6.04 -40.70
CA VAL A 543 10.91 -5.14 -39.51
C VAL A 543 10.59 -3.67 -39.81
N ARG A 544 10.77 -3.20 -41.05
CA ARG A 544 10.65 -1.78 -41.42
C ARG A 544 9.21 -1.23 -41.36
N GLU A 545 8.21 -2.10 -41.43
CA GLU A 545 6.79 -1.72 -41.40
C GLU A 545 6.27 -1.43 -39.98
N MET A 546 6.91 -1.98 -38.94
CA MET A 546 6.40 -1.93 -37.55
C MET A 546 7.06 -0.87 -36.67
N ARG A 547 8.25 -0.37 -37.04
CA ARG A 547 9.02 0.59 -36.22
C ARG A 547 8.58 2.05 -36.33
N ALA A 548 7.74 2.40 -37.30
CA ALA A 548 7.25 3.78 -37.45
C ALA A 548 6.23 4.20 -36.37
N ILE A 549 5.69 3.25 -35.60
CA ILE A 549 4.58 3.46 -34.66
C ILE A 549 5.07 3.56 -33.19
N ASP A 550 6.09 2.79 -32.79
CA ASP A 550 6.55 2.71 -31.39
C ASP A 550 7.34 3.94 -30.88
N HIS A 551 7.89 4.75 -31.77
CA HIS A 551 8.82 5.84 -31.40
C HIS A 551 8.12 7.11 -30.86
N ALA A 552 6.78 7.19 -30.88
CA ALA A 552 6.04 8.39 -30.47
C ALA A 552 5.60 8.41 -28.97
N ASP A 553 5.55 7.26 -28.28
CA ASP A 553 4.76 7.12 -27.03
C ASP A 553 5.54 7.19 -25.69
N HIS A 554 6.87 7.28 -25.68
CA HIS A 554 7.67 6.96 -24.47
C HIS A 554 8.29 8.13 -23.66
N ALA A 555 7.96 9.40 -23.94
CA ALA A 555 8.71 10.52 -23.35
C ALA A 555 8.16 11.12 -22.02
N GLU A 556 6.92 10.85 -21.60
CA GLU A 556 6.26 11.64 -20.53
C GLU A 556 6.11 10.92 -19.17
N HIS A 557 6.29 9.60 -19.13
CA HIS A 557 6.09 8.79 -17.92
C HIS A 557 7.22 8.91 -16.88
N HIS A 558 8.42 9.35 -17.30
CA HIS A 558 9.60 9.41 -16.44
C HIS A 558 9.56 10.56 -15.41
N THR A 559 8.87 11.67 -15.71
CA THR A 559 8.88 12.90 -14.87
C THR A 559 7.89 12.86 -13.69
N TYR A 560 6.83 12.06 -13.79
CA TYR A 560 5.78 11.94 -12.76
C TYR A 560 6.22 11.16 -11.51
N VAL A 561 7.18 10.24 -11.65
CA VAL A 561 7.61 9.34 -10.57
C VAL A 561 8.56 10.01 -9.57
N GLU A 562 9.28 11.06 -9.98
CA GLU A 562 10.24 11.77 -9.12
C GLU A 562 9.60 12.75 -8.12
N LEU A 563 8.39 13.26 -8.41
CA LEU A 563 7.74 14.32 -7.62
C LEU A 563 7.00 13.85 -6.36
N LYS A 564 6.96 12.54 -6.06
CA LYS A 564 6.00 11.99 -5.08
C LYS A 564 6.61 11.18 -3.93
N ARG A 565 7.73 11.66 -3.36
CA ARG A 565 8.37 11.06 -2.17
C ARG A 565 8.95 12.10 -1.19
N LYS A 566 8.14 12.63 -0.27
CA LYS A 566 8.60 13.10 1.06
C LYS A 566 7.56 12.70 2.12
N SER A 567 8.03 12.18 3.25
CA SER A 567 7.31 11.36 4.24
C SER A 567 6.50 12.17 5.26
N ASN A 568 5.29 11.69 5.59
CA ASN A 568 4.30 12.34 6.45
C ASN A 568 4.47 12.14 7.97
N SER A 569 5.42 11.33 8.46
CA SER A 569 5.46 10.98 9.89
C SER A 569 6.12 12.01 10.81
N GLN A 570 6.92 12.94 10.28
CA GLN A 570 7.56 14.01 11.08
C GLN A 570 6.73 15.29 11.20
N LEU A 571 5.72 15.46 10.33
CA LEU A 571 4.88 16.66 10.29
C LEU A 571 3.88 16.72 11.46
N GLU A 572 3.37 15.57 11.91
CA GLU A 572 2.33 15.46 12.95
C GLU A 572 2.87 15.72 14.37
N LEU A 573 4.05 15.19 14.70
CA LEU A 573 4.68 15.46 16.00
C LEU A 573 5.05 16.95 16.12
N THR A 574 5.51 17.55 15.03
CA THR A 574 5.85 18.98 14.96
C THR A 574 4.59 19.85 15.13
N ALA A 575 3.45 19.45 14.57
CA ALA A 575 2.19 20.18 14.71
C ALA A 575 1.65 20.15 16.15
N LEU A 576 1.70 19.00 16.83
CA LEU A 576 1.23 18.84 18.21
C LEU A 576 2.07 19.63 19.20
N VAL A 577 3.41 19.59 19.04
CA VAL A 577 4.35 20.36 19.88
C VAL A 577 4.15 21.86 19.67
N ARG A 578 3.92 22.31 18.42
CA ARG A 578 3.60 23.72 18.11
C ARG A 578 2.29 24.17 18.76
N GLN A 579 1.25 23.33 18.75
CA GLN A 579 -0.03 23.65 19.37
C GLN A 579 0.09 23.82 20.89
N TYR A 580 0.89 22.98 21.56
CA TYR A 580 1.11 23.10 23.00
C TYR A 580 1.96 24.33 23.37
N ALA A 581 2.97 24.66 22.56
CA ALA A 581 3.76 25.89 22.73
C ALA A 581 2.89 27.16 22.65
N LEU A 582 1.93 27.19 21.71
CA LEU A 582 0.95 28.28 21.61
C LEU A 582 0.01 28.34 22.81
N ALA A 583 -0.49 27.19 23.29
CA ALA A 583 -1.35 27.12 24.48
C ALA A 583 -0.66 27.69 25.73
N LEU A 584 0.63 27.39 25.94
CA LEU A 584 1.41 27.98 27.03
C LEU A 584 1.49 29.51 26.92
N SER A 585 1.80 30.04 25.73
CA SER A 585 1.88 31.48 25.50
C SER A 585 0.55 32.20 25.73
N PHE A 586 -0.55 31.64 25.22
CA PHE A 586 -1.88 32.24 25.37
C PHE A 586 -2.41 32.17 26.81
N TYR A 587 -2.05 31.11 27.56
CA TYR A 587 -2.36 30.98 28.97
C TYR A 587 -1.66 32.04 29.83
N ASP A 588 -0.37 32.28 29.56
CA ASP A 588 0.40 33.32 30.26
C ASP A 588 -0.18 34.71 29.98
N ARG A 589 -0.53 35.02 28.72
CA ARG A 589 -1.20 36.29 28.35
C ARG A 589 -2.57 36.46 28.98
N TRP A 590 -3.34 35.38 29.12
CA TRP A 590 -4.62 35.44 29.82
C TRP A 590 -4.42 35.84 31.29
N LYS A 591 -3.39 35.31 31.97
CA LYS A 591 -3.09 35.66 33.37
C LYS A 591 -2.66 37.12 33.55
N THR A 592 -1.90 37.67 32.61
CA THR A 592 -1.32 39.02 32.74
C THR A 592 -2.22 40.13 32.19
N GLY A 593 -3.01 39.86 31.14
CA GLY A 593 -3.73 40.90 30.39
C GLY A 593 -5.14 40.53 29.91
N GLY A 594 -5.69 39.38 30.33
CA GLY A 594 -7.03 38.94 29.91
C GLY A 594 -8.16 39.88 30.38
N VAL A 595 -9.09 40.21 29.49
CA VAL A 595 -10.29 41.01 29.86
C VAL A 595 -11.21 40.20 30.79
N ALA A 596 -11.68 40.82 31.88
CA ALA A 596 -12.37 40.11 32.96
C ALA A 596 -13.90 40.06 32.84
N SER A 597 -14.52 40.94 32.03
CA SER A 597 -15.97 40.98 31.87
C SER A 597 -16.41 41.55 30.51
N PRO A 598 -17.63 41.23 30.05
CA PRO A 598 -18.20 41.82 28.85
C PRO A 598 -18.26 43.36 28.89
N GLU A 599 -18.50 43.94 30.05
CA GLU A 599 -18.50 45.40 30.26
C GLU A 599 -17.10 45.99 30.02
N ALA A 600 -16.06 45.39 30.60
CA ALA A 600 -14.67 45.83 30.40
C ALA A 600 -14.24 45.69 28.93
N MET A 601 -14.67 44.61 28.27
CA MET A 601 -14.45 44.40 26.84
C MET A 601 -15.11 45.51 26.01
N ARG A 602 -16.38 45.83 26.26
CA ARG A 602 -17.11 46.89 25.53
C ARG A 602 -16.48 48.27 25.71
N VAL A 603 -16.02 48.59 26.92
CA VAL A 603 -15.28 49.84 27.21
C VAL A 603 -13.96 49.89 26.45
N LYS A 604 -13.22 48.77 26.38
CA LYS A 604 -11.97 48.72 25.60
C LYS A 604 -12.23 48.85 24.10
N LEU A 605 -13.24 48.14 23.58
CA LEU A 605 -13.62 48.22 22.16
C LEU A 605 -14.10 49.60 21.73
N SER A 606 -14.73 50.38 22.62
CA SER A 606 -15.15 51.76 22.31
C SER A 606 -13.96 52.74 22.25
N SER A 607 -12.87 52.45 22.96
CA SER A 607 -11.63 53.23 22.91
C SER A 607 -10.79 52.97 21.64
N ILE A 608 -11.01 51.86 20.95
CA ILE A 608 -10.28 51.49 19.73
C ILE A 608 -10.97 52.12 18.51
N THR A 609 -10.23 52.88 17.70
CA THR A 609 -10.77 53.61 16.55
C THR A 609 -10.83 52.80 15.26
N SER A 610 -9.93 51.84 15.06
CA SER A 610 -9.86 51.01 13.85
C SER A 610 -10.60 49.69 14.00
N ASN A 611 -11.43 49.33 13.01
CA ASN A 611 -12.10 48.03 12.97
C ASN A 611 -11.11 46.85 12.90
N GLN A 612 -9.95 47.03 12.25
CA GLN A 612 -8.94 45.98 12.20
C GLN A 612 -8.34 45.74 13.59
N LEU A 613 -8.02 46.82 14.32
CA LEU A 613 -7.51 46.71 15.69
C LEU A 613 -8.54 46.11 16.66
N LYS A 614 -9.84 46.34 16.44
CA LYS A 614 -10.92 45.67 17.18
C LYS A 614 -10.95 44.18 16.91
N LEU A 615 -10.80 43.77 15.64
CA LEU A 615 -10.74 42.36 15.26
C LEU A 615 -9.49 41.68 15.86
N ASP A 616 -8.33 42.33 15.82
CA ASP A 616 -7.09 41.78 16.36
C ASP A 616 -7.20 41.58 17.88
N TYR A 617 -7.74 42.59 18.60
CA TYR A 617 -8.05 42.49 20.04
C TYR A 617 -9.02 41.36 20.37
N LEU A 618 -10.12 41.23 19.60
CA LEU A 618 -11.13 40.19 19.82
C LEU A 618 -10.56 38.79 19.55
N ARG A 619 -9.80 38.62 18.47
CA ARG A 619 -9.14 37.36 18.11
C ARG A 619 -8.19 36.90 19.20
N GLU A 620 -7.32 37.80 19.66
CA GLU A 620 -6.36 37.49 20.71
C GLU A 620 -7.05 37.06 22.01
N HIS A 621 -8.09 37.78 22.45
CA HIS A 621 -8.80 37.43 23.67
C HIS A 621 -9.66 36.17 23.55
N ILE A 622 -10.13 35.80 22.35
CA ILE A 622 -10.77 34.51 22.08
C ILE A 622 -9.72 33.39 22.13
N ASP A 623 -8.57 33.55 21.47
CA ASP A 623 -7.49 32.56 21.45
C ASP A 623 -6.87 32.31 22.83
N MET A 624 -6.78 33.35 23.67
CA MET A 624 -6.44 33.22 25.10
C MET A 624 -7.28 32.15 25.82
N ARG A 625 -8.58 32.04 25.51
CA ARG A 625 -9.47 31.03 26.11
C ARG A 625 -9.50 29.73 25.33
N VAL A 626 -9.70 29.80 24.02
CA VAL A 626 -9.86 28.62 23.15
C VAL A 626 -8.58 27.80 23.11
N ILE A 627 -7.42 28.45 22.98
CA ILE A 627 -6.11 27.81 22.89
C ILE A 627 -5.45 27.72 24.27
N GLY A 628 -5.46 28.80 25.06
CA GLY A 628 -4.81 28.85 26.38
C GLY A 628 -5.54 28.07 27.49
N LEU A 629 -6.85 28.25 27.63
CA LEU A 629 -7.68 27.56 28.63
C LEU A 629 -8.35 26.28 28.09
N GLY A 630 -8.17 25.96 26.80
CA GLY A 630 -8.72 24.75 26.19
C GLY A 630 -10.24 24.76 25.95
N PHE A 631 -10.85 25.94 25.83
CA PHE A 631 -12.29 26.13 25.59
C PHE A 631 -12.67 25.83 24.12
N VAL A 632 -12.43 24.59 23.67
CA VAL A 632 -12.52 24.15 22.26
C VAL A 632 -13.91 24.27 21.65
N GLU A 633 -14.95 24.25 22.48
CA GLU A 633 -16.36 24.43 22.14
C GLU A 633 -16.66 25.82 21.57
N PHE A 634 -15.83 26.83 21.88
CA PHE A 634 -15.96 28.19 21.36
C PHE A 634 -15.06 28.46 20.15
N LYS A 635 -14.45 27.43 19.55
CA LYS A 635 -13.57 27.59 18.37
C LYS A 635 -14.30 28.29 17.23
N THR A 636 -13.87 29.52 16.92
CA THR A 636 -14.54 30.41 15.97
C THR A 636 -13.84 30.45 14.62
N ALA A 637 -14.60 30.64 13.54
CA ALA A 637 -14.06 30.91 12.21
C ALA A 637 -13.76 32.40 12.05
N TRP A 638 -12.55 32.75 11.62
CA TRP A 638 -12.11 34.16 11.52
C TRP A 638 -12.65 34.92 10.30
N SER A 639 -13.24 34.20 9.33
CA SER A 639 -13.88 34.70 8.13
C SER A 639 -14.60 33.57 7.40
N SER A 640 -15.63 33.85 6.60
CA SER A 640 -16.26 32.89 5.70
C SER A 640 -16.39 33.47 4.28
N SER A 641 -16.11 32.66 3.26
CA SER A 641 -16.33 33.04 1.86
C SER A 641 -17.79 32.87 1.41
N LYS A 642 -18.63 32.29 2.27
CA LYS A 642 -20.04 32.00 2.02
C LYS A 642 -20.99 32.88 2.84
N ASP A 643 -20.48 33.49 3.90
CA ASP A 643 -21.26 34.31 4.84
C ASP A 643 -20.41 35.49 5.31
N GLU A 644 -20.79 36.68 4.88
CA GLU A 644 -20.07 37.93 5.18
C GLU A 644 -20.21 38.38 6.65
N THR A 645 -21.10 37.73 7.42
CA THR A 645 -21.31 38.06 8.84
C THR A 645 -20.30 37.40 9.77
N VAL A 646 -19.67 36.30 9.33
CA VAL A 646 -18.71 35.51 10.10
C VAL A 646 -17.36 36.22 10.21
N GLY A 647 -16.85 36.36 11.43
CA GLY A 647 -15.56 37.02 11.71
C GLY A 647 -15.62 38.55 11.69
N THR A 648 -16.83 39.12 11.72
CA THR A 648 -17.03 40.56 11.88
C THR A 648 -16.84 41.01 13.34
N VAL A 649 -16.66 42.32 13.58
CA VAL A 649 -16.52 42.86 14.94
C VAL A 649 -17.75 42.50 15.80
N ALA A 650 -18.95 42.53 15.22
CA ALA A 650 -20.18 42.20 15.94
C ALA A 650 -20.24 40.71 16.32
N ASP A 651 -19.91 39.83 15.37
CA ASP A 651 -19.89 38.37 15.56
C ASP A 651 -18.88 37.96 16.64
N LEU A 652 -17.61 38.38 16.52
CA LEU A 652 -16.57 38.05 17.49
C LEU A 652 -16.80 38.70 18.87
N THR A 653 -17.48 39.85 18.93
CA THR A 653 -17.88 40.47 20.21
C THR A 653 -18.91 39.60 20.94
N LEU A 654 -19.84 39.00 20.19
CA LEU A 654 -20.85 38.10 20.74
C LEU A 654 -20.19 36.81 21.24
N THR A 655 -19.32 36.21 20.43
CA THR A 655 -18.57 35.01 20.82
C THR A 655 -17.72 35.23 22.08
N LEU A 656 -16.96 36.34 22.16
CA LEU A 656 -16.18 36.63 23.36
C LEU A 656 -17.07 36.94 24.57
N THR A 657 -18.26 37.52 24.38
CA THR A 657 -19.23 37.72 25.47
C THR A 657 -19.70 36.38 26.05
N GLU A 658 -20.03 35.41 25.19
CA GLU A 658 -20.43 34.06 25.62
C GLU A 658 -19.30 33.34 26.36
N ILE A 659 -18.08 33.42 25.82
CA ILE A 659 -16.88 32.88 26.48
C ILE A 659 -16.68 33.48 27.87
N LEU A 660 -16.82 34.80 28.03
CA LEU A 660 -16.61 35.48 29.31
C LEU A 660 -17.69 35.12 30.35
N MET A 661 -18.92 34.86 29.90
CA MET A 661 -20.00 34.39 30.78
C MET A 661 -19.70 32.96 31.26
N ASP A 662 -19.33 32.06 30.35
CA ASP A 662 -18.96 30.68 30.69
C ASP A 662 -17.69 30.61 31.56
N GLU A 663 -16.71 31.47 31.29
CA GLU A 663 -15.50 31.63 32.13
C GLU A 663 -15.87 32.06 33.56
N ALA A 664 -16.85 32.97 33.72
CA ALA A 664 -17.32 33.40 35.03
C ALA A 664 -18.06 32.28 35.78
N ASP A 665 -18.83 31.45 35.07
CA ASP A 665 -19.47 30.26 35.64
C ASP A 665 -18.44 29.23 36.10
N ARG A 666 -17.47 28.87 35.25
CA ARG A 666 -16.38 27.95 35.59
C ARG A 666 -15.50 28.46 36.72
N ARG A 667 -15.32 29.78 36.82
CA ARG A 667 -14.60 30.40 37.95
C ARG A 667 -15.34 30.21 39.27
N ARG A 668 -16.68 30.26 39.27
CA ARG A 668 -17.51 30.06 40.47
C ARG A 668 -17.58 28.59 40.87
N SER A 669 -17.59 27.66 39.91
CA SER A 669 -17.57 26.22 40.16
C SER A 669 -16.17 25.67 40.48
N GLY A 670 -15.11 26.46 40.28
CA GLY A 670 -13.73 26.03 40.48
C GLY A 670 -13.18 25.15 39.36
N GLU A 671 -13.80 25.18 38.17
CA GLU A 671 -13.50 24.33 37.01
C GLU A 671 -12.51 24.98 36.03
N LEU A 672 -11.91 26.12 36.38
CA LEU A 672 -10.87 26.75 35.55
C LEU A 672 -9.52 26.03 35.68
N PRO A 673 -8.78 25.86 34.57
CA PRO A 673 -7.52 25.15 34.57
C PRO A 673 -6.40 25.96 35.29
N LEU A 674 -5.67 25.28 36.18
CA LEU A 674 -4.56 25.85 36.98
C LEU A 674 -3.26 26.05 36.18
N VAL A 675 -3.15 25.38 35.02
CA VAL A 675 -2.06 25.46 34.04
C VAL A 675 -2.65 25.42 32.63
N ALA A 676 -1.87 25.77 31.59
CA ALA A 676 -2.31 25.66 30.20
C ALA A 676 -2.79 24.22 29.91
N VAL A 677 -3.93 24.09 29.22
CA VAL A 677 -4.51 22.78 28.94
C VAL A 677 -3.62 22.02 27.96
N VAL A 678 -3.14 20.85 28.37
CA VAL A 678 -2.37 19.94 27.50
C VAL A 678 -3.27 19.49 26.34
N PRO A 679 -2.86 19.66 25.07
CA PRO A 679 -3.64 19.16 23.95
C PRO A 679 -3.85 17.65 24.06
N ILE A 680 -5.11 17.24 24.25
CA ILE A 680 -5.48 15.83 24.29
C ILE A 680 -5.56 15.32 22.85
N MET A 681 -4.81 14.26 22.55
CA MET A 681 -4.91 13.56 21.27
C MET A 681 -6.31 12.92 21.17
N LYS A 682 -7.25 13.58 20.46
CA LYS A 682 -8.57 13.00 20.17
C LYS A 682 -8.39 11.81 19.24
N ARG A 683 -8.39 10.61 19.81
CA ARG A 683 -8.24 9.35 19.09
C ARG A 683 -9.60 8.87 18.55
N LYS A 684 -9.58 8.25 17.36
CA LYS A 684 -10.78 7.69 16.71
C LYS A 684 -11.33 6.51 17.52
N SER A 685 -12.63 6.50 17.84
CA SER A 685 -13.31 5.34 18.42
C SER A 685 -13.80 4.39 17.34
N PHE A 686 -13.57 3.08 17.48
CA PHE A 686 -14.03 2.04 16.55
C PHE A 686 -15.30 1.36 17.07
N ARG A 687 -16.26 1.07 16.19
CA ARG A 687 -17.40 0.18 16.49
C ARG A 687 -16.91 -1.27 16.52
N GLU A 688 -17.58 -2.10 17.31
CA GLU A 688 -17.23 -3.51 17.51
C GLU A 688 -17.90 -4.41 16.45
N LEU A 689 -17.13 -5.28 15.80
CA LEU A 689 -17.61 -6.21 14.77
C LEU A 689 -17.36 -7.66 15.21
N GLY A 690 -18.44 -8.41 15.41
CA GLY A 690 -18.38 -9.76 15.94
C GLY A 690 -17.81 -9.81 17.35
N ASP A 691 -17.25 -10.96 17.72
CA ASP A 691 -16.68 -11.15 19.05
C ASP A 691 -15.27 -10.58 19.14
N PRO A 692 -14.92 -9.85 20.21
CA PRO A 692 -13.60 -9.27 20.38
C PRO A 692 -12.56 -10.35 20.65
N THR A 693 -11.36 -10.15 20.12
CA THR A 693 -10.21 -11.04 20.35
C THR A 693 -9.51 -10.72 21.67
N VAL A 694 -8.82 -11.73 22.24
CA VAL A 694 -7.98 -11.54 23.45
C VAL A 694 -6.91 -10.46 23.20
N GLN A 695 -6.33 -10.43 22.00
CA GLN A 695 -5.38 -9.39 21.59
C GLN A 695 -6.02 -7.99 21.55
N ALA A 696 -7.26 -7.86 21.09
CA ALA A 696 -7.95 -6.57 21.07
C ALA A 696 -8.15 -6.00 22.47
N GLY A 697 -8.47 -6.85 23.46
CA GLY A 697 -8.52 -6.46 24.87
C GLY A 697 -7.17 -5.97 25.38
N ALA A 698 -6.11 -6.76 25.21
CA ALA A 698 -4.77 -6.40 25.69
C ALA A 698 -4.20 -5.12 25.04
N LEU A 699 -4.52 -4.86 23.76
CA LEU A 699 -4.12 -3.62 23.08
C LEU A 699 -4.90 -2.40 23.58
N ALA A 700 -6.15 -2.55 24.02
CA ALA A 700 -6.90 -1.46 24.64
C ALA A 700 -6.23 -1.00 25.94
N ASP A 701 -5.64 -1.93 26.70
CA ASP A 701 -4.93 -1.65 27.96
C ASP A 701 -3.54 -1.02 27.75
N CYS A 702 -2.96 -1.13 26.55
CA CYS A 702 -1.63 -0.63 26.22
C CYS A 702 -1.57 0.84 25.77
N ILE A 703 -2.69 1.56 25.81
CA ILE A 703 -2.74 2.99 25.47
C ILE A 703 -2.00 3.78 26.55
N LYS A 704 -0.69 3.97 26.36
CA LYS A 704 0.12 4.89 27.15
C LYS A 704 0.03 6.27 26.52
N GLU A 705 -0.57 7.21 27.25
CA GLU A 705 -0.41 8.63 27.00
C GLU A 705 1.07 9.00 27.10
N LEU A 706 1.56 9.93 26.26
CA LEU A 706 2.87 10.53 26.51
C LEU A 706 2.80 11.19 27.90
N PRO A 707 3.76 10.95 28.80
CA PRO A 707 3.77 11.59 30.10
C PRO A 707 3.71 13.11 29.90
N ALA A 708 2.84 13.80 30.65
CA ALA A 708 2.67 15.25 30.53
C ALA A 708 4.00 16.02 30.63
N GLU A 709 4.97 15.47 31.37
CA GLU A 709 6.33 15.98 31.54
C GLU A 709 7.15 15.97 30.24
N GLU A 710 7.07 14.92 29.43
CA GLU A 710 7.83 14.81 28.16
C GLU A 710 7.24 15.71 27.05
N LEU A 711 5.92 15.93 27.07
CA LEU A 711 5.24 16.88 26.19
C LEU A 711 5.60 18.33 26.54
N LEU A 712 5.74 18.64 27.84
CA LEU A 712 6.09 19.97 28.33
C LEU A 712 7.50 20.38 27.90
N GLU A 713 8.50 19.52 28.10
CA GLU A 713 9.90 19.80 27.74
C GLU A 713 10.05 20.14 26.24
N ARG A 714 9.37 19.39 25.37
CA ARG A 714 9.41 19.61 23.91
C ARG A 714 8.65 20.87 23.48
N ALA A 715 7.54 21.18 24.14
CA ALA A 715 6.79 22.40 23.86
C ALA A 715 7.55 23.66 24.29
N GLU A 716 8.28 23.61 25.40
CA GLU A 716 9.14 24.71 25.85
C GLU A 716 10.29 24.98 24.86
N GLN A 717 10.94 23.94 24.34
CA GLN A 717 11.96 24.09 23.29
C GLN A 717 11.41 24.70 22.00
N GLN A 718 10.20 24.27 21.58
CA GLN A 718 9.56 24.83 20.39
C GLN A 718 9.11 26.28 20.59
N ARG A 719 8.75 26.67 21.82
CA ARG A 719 8.41 28.06 22.17
C ARG A 719 9.62 28.99 21.97
N ILE A 720 10.82 28.55 22.39
CA ILE A 720 12.07 29.29 22.14
C ILE A 720 12.30 29.48 20.63
N ALA A 721 12.10 28.42 19.84
CA ALA A 721 12.26 28.50 18.39
C ALA A 721 11.25 29.46 17.70
N LEU A 722 10.02 29.57 18.23
CA LEU A 722 9.01 30.51 17.72
C LEU A 722 9.33 31.96 18.10
N GLU A 723 9.95 32.18 19.27
CA GLU A 723 10.47 33.49 19.68
C GLU A 723 11.63 33.94 18.77
N GLU A 724 12.59 33.05 18.48
CA GLU A 724 13.69 33.33 17.54
C GLU A 724 13.18 33.63 16.11
N ALA A 725 12.06 33.03 15.71
CA ALA A 725 11.41 33.29 14.42
C ALA A 725 10.58 34.59 14.40
N GLY A 726 10.41 35.28 15.53
CA GLY A 726 9.61 36.49 15.66
C GLY A 726 8.09 36.27 15.60
N GLU A 727 7.61 35.03 15.76
CA GLU A 727 6.16 34.72 15.80
C GLU A 727 5.55 34.99 17.19
N ILE A 728 6.38 35.07 18.24
CA ILE A 728 5.97 35.38 19.62
C ILE A 728 6.90 36.47 20.17
N ASP A 729 6.34 37.60 20.63
CA ASP A 729 7.09 38.69 21.26
C ASP A 729 6.80 38.76 22.76
N ARG A 730 7.62 38.06 23.54
CA ARG A 730 7.51 38.07 25.01
C ARG A 730 7.92 39.39 25.66
N LEU A 731 8.77 40.16 24.99
CA LEU A 731 9.30 41.40 25.54
C LEU A 731 8.17 42.43 25.67
N ALA A 732 7.25 42.45 24.70
CA ALA A 732 6.03 43.24 24.77
C ALA A 732 5.18 42.94 26.02
N ASP A 733 5.07 41.67 26.40
CA ASP A 733 4.19 41.20 27.48
C ASP A 733 4.67 41.59 28.89
N VAL A 734 5.97 41.90 29.06
CA VAL A 734 6.60 42.23 30.36
C VAL A 734 6.93 43.72 30.54
N MET A 735 6.58 44.57 29.57
CA MET A 735 6.84 46.01 29.66
C MET A 735 6.01 46.69 30.76
N PRO A 736 6.57 47.70 31.45
CA PRO A 736 5.80 48.56 32.34
C PRO A 736 4.57 49.15 31.63
N PRO A 737 3.41 49.27 32.31
CA PRO A 737 2.18 49.76 31.67
C PRO A 737 2.22 51.24 31.31
N LEU A 738 3.12 52.02 31.93
CA LEU A 738 3.33 53.44 31.64
C LEU A 738 4.77 53.65 31.16
N PRO A 739 4.98 54.51 30.15
CA PRO A 739 6.32 54.90 29.72
C PRO A 739 7.05 55.64 30.85
N PRO A 740 8.39 55.55 30.92
CA PRO A 740 9.18 56.43 31.78
C PRO A 740 9.01 57.90 31.35
N PRO A 741 9.10 58.87 32.30
CA PRO A 741 9.14 60.28 31.93
C PRO A 741 10.34 60.56 31.03
N ILE A 742 10.12 61.36 29.98
CA ILE A 742 11.17 61.76 29.05
C ILE A 742 11.86 63.01 29.63
N ASP A 743 12.71 62.79 30.63
CA ASP A 743 13.56 63.79 31.31
C ASP A 743 15.02 63.32 31.39
N ASP A 744 15.92 64.13 31.94
CA ASP A 744 17.36 63.83 31.96
C ASP A 744 17.71 62.46 32.61
N ALA A 745 16.79 61.85 33.37
CA ALA A 745 17.01 60.53 33.98
C ALA A 745 16.95 59.36 32.97
N ILE A 746 16.44 59.55 31.75
CA ILE A 746 16.42 58.51 30.70
C ILE A 746 17.68 58.52 29.82
N ILE A 747 18.59 59.48 30.00
CA ILE A 747 19.86 59.52 29.28
C ILE A 747 20.73 58.30 29.67
N GLY A 748 21.29 57.61 28.69
CA GLY A 748 22.02 56.34 28.83
C GLY A 748 21.13 55.08 28.77
N THR A 749 19.81 55.24 28.60
CA THR A 749 18.86 54.12 28.49
C THR A 749 18.89 53.53 27.09
N MET A 750 18.97 52.19 27.01
CA MET A 750 18.81 51.45 25.75
C MET A 750 17.32 51.20 25.46
N LEU A 751 16.87 51.62 24.29
CA LEU A 751 15.49 51.44 23.81
C LEU A 751 15.44 50.60 22.54
N GLU A 752 14.37 49.83 22.39
CA GLU A 752 13.93 49.37 21.06
C GLU A 752 12.96 50.39 20.48
N VAL A 753 13.18 50.79 19.24
CA VAL A 753 12.29 51.71 18.51
C VAL A 753 11.84 51.06 17.21
N CYS A 754 10.53 51.02 17.01
CA CYS A 754 9.90 50.45 15.83
C CYS A 754 10.07 51.38 14.62
N TRP A 755 10.92 50.96 13.68
CA TRP A 755 11.25 51.71 12.47
C TRP A 755 10.60 51.09 11.25
N ARG A 756 10.10 51.94 10.34
CA ARG A 756 9.55 51.47 9.06
C ARG A 756 10.67 51.41 8.02
N TYR A 757 11.01 50.20 7.61
CA TYR A 757 12.01 49.92 6.59
C TYR A 757 11.35 49.52 5.27
N TRP A 758 12.01 49.78 4.14
CA TRP A 758 11.50 49.42 2.81
C TRP A 758 12.39 48.35 2.19
N ARG A 759 11.88 47.11 2.06
CA ARG A 759 12.58 46.01 1.38
C ARG A 759 12.00 45.73 0.00
N VAL A 760 12.73 44.99 -0.83
CA VAL A 760 12.23 44.47 -2.11
C VAL A 760 11.46 43.15 -1.84
N PRO A 761 10.36 42.86 -2.58
CA PRO A 761 9.67 41.56 -2.48
C PRO A 761 10.60 40.38 -2.82
N THR A 762 10.38 39.23 -2.19
CA THR A 762 11.10 37.98 -2.49
C THR A 762 10.59 37.32 -3.78
N ALA A 763 11.36 36.40 -4.36
CA ALA A 763 10.98 35.70 -5.58
C ALA A 763 9.65 34.91 -5.44
N GLU A 764 9.40 34.34 -4.26
CA GLU A 764 8.14 33.64 -3.95
C GLU A 764 6.94 34.59 -3.84
N GLU A 765 7.12 35.79 -3.28
CA GLU A 765 6.09 36.82 -3.18
C GLU A 765 5.71 37.36 -4.58
N ILE A 766 6.70 37.54 -5.46
CA ILE A 766 6.49 37.92 -6.87
C ILE A 766 5.73 36.82 -7.61
N ALA A 767 6.08 35.55 -7.41
CA ALA A 767 5.38 34.41 -7.99
C ALA A 767 3.91 34.30 -7.52
N LYS A 768 3.62 34.75 -6.28
CA LYS A 768 2.26 34.86 -5.72
C LYS A 768 1.50 36.13 -6.14
N GLY A 769 2.08 36.94 -7.03
CA GLY A 769 1.40 38.08 -7.66
C GLY A 769 1.66 39.45 -7.03
N GLU A 770 2.64 39.59 -6.13
CA GLU A 770 3.03 40.89 -5.57
C GLU A 770 3.72 41.77 -6.63
N LYS A 771 3.13 42.95 -6.90
CA LYS A 771 3.60 43.87 -7.97
C LYS A 771 4.31 45.11 -7.45
N ARG A 772 4.33 45.35 -6.13
CA ARG A 772 4.94 46.54 -5.52
C ARG A 772 6.47 46.45 -5.59
N LYS A 773 7.14 47.54 -6.01
CA LYS A 773 8.61 47.60 -6.13
C LYS A 773 9.35 47.60 -4.78
N LYS A 774 8.67 48.02 -3.70
CA LYS A 774 9.16 47.99 -2.32
C LYS A 774 7.99 47.72 -1.37
N ILE A 775 8.22 46.88 -0.36
CA ILE A 775 7.29 46.55 0.71
C ILE A 775 7.79 47.21 1.99
N GLY A 776 6.93 47.96 2.65
CA GLY A 776 7.23 48.55 3.95
C GLY A 776 7.08 47.49 5.04
N VAL A 777 8.17 47.19 5.74
CA VAL A 777 8.23 46.28 6.90
C VAL A 777 8.55 47.11 8.13
N LYS A 778 7.97 46.76 9.27
CA LYS A 778 8.32 47.37 10.56
C LYS A 778 9.34 46.46 11.24
N ILE A 779 10.39 47.05 11.80
CA ILE A 779 11.43 46.34 12.54
C ILE A 779 11.72 47.10 13.84
N TRP A 780 11.96 46.40 14.94
CA TRP A 780 12.42 47.00 16.18
C TRP A 780 13.95 47.14 16.13
N CYS A 781 14.46 48.35 16.35
CA CYS A 781 15.89 48.66 16.32
C CYS A 781 16.35 49.14 17.70
N GLU A 782 17.49 48.65 18.18
CA GLU A 782 18.06 49.09 19.46
C GLU A 782 18.86 50.40 19.30
N GLY A 783 18.61 51.38 20.17
CA GLY A 783 19.32 52.64 20.22
C GLY A 783 19.43 53.20 21.63
N GLU A 784 20.52 53.91 21.91
CA GLU A 784 20.81 54.53 23.21
C GLU A 784 20.34 55.99 23.21
N ILE A 785 19.63 56.43 24.25
CA ILE A 785 19.34 57.87 24.41
C ILE A 785 20.60 58.58 24.91
N VAL A 786 21.11 59.51 24.13
CA VAL A 786 22.33 60.26 24.50
C VAL A 786 22.06 61.70 24.92
N LEU A 787 20.94 62.31 24.49
CA LEU A 787 20.56 63.69 24.84
C LEU A 787 19.04 63.89 24.77
N ILE A 788 18.54 64.91 25.47
CA ILE A 788 17.15 65.37 25.42
C ILE A 788 17.10 66.86 25.10
N ALA A 789 16.20 67.27 24.20
CA ALA A 789 16.05 68.65 23.81
C ALA A 789 15.29 69.44 24.87
N ASN A 790 15.88 70.55 25.34
CA ASN A 790 15.29 71.45 26.34
C ASN A 790 14.52 72.63 25.73
N GLY A 791 14.27 72.61 24.41
CA GLY A 791 13.59 73.68 23.68
C GLY A 791 14.48 74.86 23.24
N THR A 792 15.76 74.87 23.62
CA THR A 792 16.78 75.86 23.15
C THR A 792 17.89 75.24 22.30
N THR A 793 17.78 73.94 21.99
CA THR A 793 18.76 73.18 21.21
C THR A 793 18.81 73.65 19.75
N ILE A 794 19.79 74.51 19.43
CA ILE A 794 20.05 75.08 18.09
C ILE A 794 21.32 74.49 17.43
N THR A 795 21.48 74.80 16.14
CA THR A 795 22.49 74.28 15.19
C THR A 795 23.97 74.50 15.53
N GLU A 796 24.34 75.29 16.54
CA GLU A 796 25.72 75.80 16.72
C GLU A 796 26.48 75.27 17.96
N ASN A 797 25.94 74.31 18.71
CA ASN A 797 26.69 73.67 19.80
C ASN A 797 27.57 72.53 19.24
N PRO A 798 28.90 72.49 19.48
CA PRO A 798 29.80 71.45 18.94
C PRO A 798 29.38 70.01 19.29
N GLU A 799 28.65 69.80 20.39
CA GLU A 799 28.11 68.49 20.77
C GLU A 799 26.85 68.08 19.97
N ASN A 800 26.25 68.97 19.17
CA ASN A 800 24.92 68.85 18.52
C ASN A 800 24.92 68.80 16.97
N ALA A 801 26.04 68.47 16.33
CA ALA A 801 26.34 68.70 14.91
C ALA A 801 25.43 68.07 13.82
N LYS A 802 24.23 67.55 14.11
CA LYS A 802 23.26 67.04 13.11
C LYS A 802 21.80 67.47 13.34
N CYS A 803 21.53 68.48 14.16
CA CYS A 803 20.17 69.01 14.32
C CYS A 803 19.84 69.98 13.15
N LYS A 804 19.06 69.54 12.14
CA LYS A 804 18.76 70.35 10.93
C LYS A 804 17.70 71.45 11.14
N LYS A 805 16.96 71.43 12.26
CA LYS A 805 15.88 72.37 12.68
C LYS A 805 15.83 72.41 14.21
N LEU A 806 15.28 73.47 14.82
CA LEU A 806 15.08 73.56 16.28
C LEU A 806 14.35 72.30 16.79
N ALA A 807 15.00 71.53 17.66
CA ALA A 807 14.39 70.35 18.28
C ALA A 807 13.32 70.80 19.28
N LYS A 808 12.10 70.25 19.16
CA LYS A 808 11.02 70.52 20.12
C LYS A 808 11.45 70.03 21.52
N ALA A 809 11.09 70.77 22.56
CA ALA A 809 11.30 70.34 23.94
C ALA A 809 10.73 68.93 24.15
N GLY A 810 11.52 68.03 24.75
CA GLY A 810 11.18 66.61 24.93
C GLY A 810 11.55 65.68 23.77
N ALA A 811 12.18 66.15 22.69
CA ALA A 811 12.75 65.26 21.67
C ALA A 811 14.01 64.56 22.22
N VAL A 812 14.18 63.27 21.91
CA VAL A 812 15.35 62.49 22.32
C VAL A 812 16.33 62.32 21.15
N ARG A 813 17.62 62.33 21.45
CA ARG A 813 18.67 61.97 20.49
C ARG A 813 19.06 60.52 20.73
N LEU A 814 18.77 59.68 19.74
CA LEU A 814 19.12 58.27 19.74
C LEU A 814 20.45 58.07 19.03
N LYS A 815 21.34 57.32 19.67
CA LYS A 815 22.57 56.79 19.10
C LYS A 815 22.30 55.37 18.63
N TRP A 816 22.44 55.14 17.33
CA TRP A 816 22.36 53.82 16.72
C TRP A 816 23.77 53.25 16.62
N PRO A 817 24.07 52.10 17.24
CA PRO A 817 25.38 51.47 17.15
C PRO A 817 25.70 51.10 15.69
N ALA A 818 26.99 51.02 15.36
CA ALA A 818 27.42 50.55 14.05
C ALA A 818 27.04 49.08 13.85
N ASP A 819 26.40 48.75 12.73
CA ASP A 819 26.06 47.38 12.35
C ASP A 819 26.98 46.90 11.22
N HIS A 820 27.99 46.11 11.59
CA HIS A 820 28.97 45.55 10.67
C HIS A 820 28.51 44.24 10.02
N THR A 821 27.34 43.72 10.39
CA THR A 821 26.86 42.39 9.98
C THR A 821 25.91 42.42 8.78
N ARG A 822 25.46 43.60 8.35
CA ARG A 822 24.59 43.81 7.18
C ARG A 822 25.36 43.89 5.86
N ASP A 823 24.66 43.57 4.75
CA ASP A 823 25.18 43.63 3.37
C ASP A 823 25.78 45.01 3.00
N VAL A 824 25.35 46.08 3.68
CA VAL A 824 25.99 47.40 3.66
C VAL A 824 26.34 47.76 5.10
N PRO A 825 27.63 47.85 5.47
CA PRO A 825 28.03 48.22 6.83
C PRO A 825 27.47 49.60 7.19
N GLU A 826 26.66 49.68 8.24
CA GLU A 826 26.09 50.93 8.71
C GLU A 826 27.02 51.52 9.78
N ALA A 827 27.53 52.73 9.54
CA ALA A 827 28.32 53.45 10.54
C ALA A 827 27.42 53.91 11.70
N GLU A 828 28.02 54.20 12.86
CA GLU A 828 27.30 54.79 13.99
C GLU A 828 26.57 56.07 13.55
N THR A 829 25.26 56.13 13.80
CA THR A 829 24.44 57.28 13.43
C THR A 829 23.66 57.83 14.61
N PHE A 830 23.28 59.11 14.51
CA PHE A 830 22.50 59.79 15.54
C PHE A 830 21.25 60.40 14.90
N THR A 831 20.09 60.19 15.50
CA THR A 831 18.82 60.76 15.03
C THR A 831 18.06 61.41 16.17
N TRP A 832 17.45 62.56 15.90
CA TRP A 832 16.48 63.18 16.80
C TRP A 832 15.09 62.62 16.50
N SER A 833 14.44 62.08 17.53
CA SER A 833 13.10 61.49 17.46
C SER A 833 12.20 62.06 18.55
N ILE A 834 10.90 62.20 18.26
CA ILE A 834 9.90 62.56 19.26
C ILE A 834 9.18 61.28 19.64
N LEU A 835 9.51 60.77 20.83
CA LEU A 835 8.82 59.62 21.41
C LEU A 835 7.54 60.12 22.09
N GLN A 836 6.42 59.46 21.81
CA GLN A 836 5.12 59.84 22.37
C GLN A 836 4.71 58.81 23.41
N GLU A 837 4.11 59.26 24.51
CA GLU A 837 3.63 58.36 25.55
C GLU A 837 2.61 57.34 25.02
N GLN A 838 1.76 57.78 24.10
CA GLN A 838 0.74 56.95 23.44
C GLN A 838 1.29 55.87 22.49
N THR A 839 2.57 55.92 22.14
CA THR A 839 3.23 54.92 21.28
C THR A 839 4.19 54.03 22.08
N TRP A 840 4.07 54.03 23.40
CA TRP A 840 4.81 53.14 24.30
C TRP A 840 4.38 51.69 24.07
N ASN A 841 5.35 50.80 23.82
CA ASN A 841 5.16 49.38 23.54
C ASN A 841 4.12 49.10 22.43
N ASP A 842 4.03 49.98 21.43
CA ASP A 842 3.10 49.87 20.30
C ASP A 842 3.88 49.62 19.00
N ASP A 843 3.35 48.75 18.13
CA ASP A 843 3.94 48.35 16.85
C ASP A 843 3.71 49.42 15.75
N VAL A 844 3.78 50.71 16.09
CA VAL A 844 3.67 51.84 15.16
C VAL A 844 5.03 52.42 14.83
N HIS A 845 5.15 53.19 13.74
CA HIS A 845 6.42 53.86 13.45
C HIS A 845 6.75 54.87 14.55
N LEU A 846 7.96 54.78 15.12
CA LEU A 846 8.41 55.47 16.33
C LEU A 846 7.72 54.99 17.62
N GLY A 847 7.06 53.83 17.59
CA GLY A 847 6.76 53.06 18.78
C GLY A 847 8.05 52.70 19.50
N TRP A 848 8.04 52.70 20.84
CA TRP A 848 9.26 52.56 21.62
C TRP A 848 9.03 51.79 22.92
N ARG A 849 10.03 51.04 23.34
CA ARG A 849 10.04 50.24 24.59
C ARG A 849 11.47 50.05 25.08
N PHE A 850 11.66 49.53 26.30
CA PHE A 850 12.99 49.15 26.76
C PHE A 850 13.54 47.96 25.96
N THR A 851 14.86 47.86 25.80
CA THR A 851 15.46 46.59 25.37
C THR A 851 15.35 45.55 26.48
N ALA A 852 15.42 44.26 26.13
CA ALA A 852 15.42 43.18 27.13
C ALA A 852 16.52 43.36 28.20
N ALA A 853 17.71 43.81 27.78
CA ALA A 853 18.84 44.08 28.67
C ALA A 853 18.58 45.25 29.64
N GLU A 854 17.94 46.32 29.16
CA GLU A 854 17.61 47.48 29.99
C GLU A 854 16.48 47.15 30.99
N LEU A 855 15.50 46.35 30.56
CA LEU A 855 14.44 45.87 31.44
C LEU A 855 15.00 45.01 32.58
N ALA A 856 15.92 44.09 32.27
CA ALA A 856 16.58 43.25 33.26
C ALA A 856 17.35 44.06 34.32
N LYS A 857 18.14 45.07 33.89
CA LYS A 857 18.86 45.98 34.80
C LYS A 857 17.93 46.72 35.76
N ARG A 858 16.77 47.16 35.27
CA ARG A 858 15.79 47.91 36.07
C ARG A 858 15.05 47.03 37.05
N VAL A 859 14.79 45.77 36.70
CA VAL A 859 14.24 44.77 37.62
C VAL A 859 15.25 44.43 38.72
N GLU A 860 16.54 44.21 38.39
CA GLU A 860 17.60 43.99 39.39
C GLU A 860 17.80 45.19 40.33
N ALA A 861 17.66 46.42 39.84
CA ALA A 861 17.75 47.63 40.66
C ALA A 861 16.53 47.85 41.58
N ALA A 862 15.39 47.22 41.28
CA ALA A 862 14.14 47.32 42.05
C ALA A 862 14.02 46.28 43.19
N GLU A 863 14.86 45.23 43.20
CA GLU A 863 14.88 44.26 44.30
C GLU A 863 15.72 44.77 45.50
N PRO A 864 15.15 44.93 46.71
CA PRO A 864 15.95 45.21 47.90
C PRO A 864 16.79 43.99 48.25
N ALA A 865 18.09 44.20 48.48
CA ALA A 865 19.08 43.19 48.86
C ALA A 865 18.51 42.14 49.85
N ARG A 866 18.21 40.93 49.34
CA ARG A 866 17.94 39.77 50.17
C ARG A 866 19.19 39.48 50.99
N LYS A 867 19.09 39.67 52.32
CA LYS A 867 20.07 39.17 53.29
C LYS A 867 20.28 37.67 53.04
N ARG A 868 21.52 37.27 52.76
CA ARG A 868 21.97 35.87 52.78
C ARG A 868 21.50 35.19 54.07
N PRO A 869 20.94 33.97 54.03
CA PRO A 869 20.76 33.19 55.24
C PRO A 869 22.14 32.89 55.83
N ARG A 870 22.28 33.09 57.16
CA ARG A 870 23.46 32.65 57.90
C ARG A 870 23.56 31.13 57.82
N VAL A 871 24.69 30.65 57.34
CA VAL A 871 25.15 29.28 57.57
C VAL A 871 25.34 29.14 59.09
N CYS A 872 24.52 28.32 59.74
CA CYS A 872 24.82 27.80 61.07
C CYS A 872 25.75 26.60 60.89
N GLU A 873 27.04 26.83 60.91
CA GLU A 873 28.01 25.80 61.33
C GLU A 873 27.85 25.66 62.85
N HIS A 874 27.28 24.55 63.32
CA HIS A 874 27.62 23.92 64.59
C HIS A 874 27.24 22.43 64.51
N LEU A 875 28.27 21.59 64.69
CA LEU A 875 28.27 20.14 64.92
C LEU A 875 28.79 19.26 63.78
N CYS A 876 30.12 19.32 63.62
CA CYS A 876 30.92 18.16 63.27
C CYS A 876 31.73 17.74 64.51
N THR A 877 31.23 16.79 65.29
CA THR A 877 32.02 15.99 66.24
C THR A 877 31.28 14.69 66.58
N MET A 878 31.83 13.56 66.12
CA MET A 878 31.93 12.22 66.76
C MET A 878 32.16 11.19 65.63
N TRP A 879 33.41 10.93 65.21
CA TRP A 879 34.33 9.92 65.76
C TRP A 879 33.68 8.56 66.11
N HIS A 880 33.84 7.60 65.19
CA HIS A 880 34.30 6.21 65.34
C HIS A 880 33.79 5.38 66.54
N SER A 881 33.01 4.33 66.25
CA SER A 881 33.34 2.88 66.41
C SER A 881 32.12 1.97 66.70
N PRO A 882 32.22 0.64 66.46
CA PRO A 882 31.13 -0.22 65.95
C PRO A 882 30.58 -1.25 66.95
N CYS A 883 29.38 -1.80 66.67
CA CYS A 883 28.92 -3.19 66.95
C CYS A 883 27.41 -3.27 66.67
N GLN A 884 26.94 -4.10 65.72
CA GLN A 884 26.50 -5.49 65.88
C GLN A 884 25.05 -5.70 66.38
N ILE A 885 24.32 -6.49 65.58
CA ILE A 885 23.27 -7.48 65.93
C ILE A 885 21.86 -6.95 66.23
N GLY A 886 20.89 -7.42 65.43
CA GLY A 886 19.79 -8.21 65.98
C GLY A 886 18.37 -7.82 65.60
N GLN A 887 17.80 -8.65 64.72
CA GLN A 887 16.38 -8.90 64.42
C GLN A 887 15.63 -7.94 63.49
#